data_AF-A0A4U0VV45-F1
#
_entry.id   AF-A0A4U0VV45-F1
#
_cell.length_a   1.000
_cell.length_b   1.000
_cell.length_c   1.000
_cell.angle_alpha   90.00
_cell.angle_beta   90.00
_cell.angle_gamma   90.00
#
_symmetry.space_group_name_H-M   'P 1'
#
loop_
_entity.id
_entity.type
_entity.pdbx_description
1 polymer ?
#
loop_
_entity_poly.entity_id
_entity_poly.type
_entity_poly.pdbx_seq_one_letter_code
_entity_poly.pdbx_strand_id
1 'polypeptide(L)'
;MAPTPRPSQSPSGLDVHKFLDVAPFIQIAKWQCQTTGLTVVWADTPGPICQMNAIVRTEIFDSSGVPHTLEHLSFEGSQKYPQPGLLDAVANRLLASGTNAATDIDNTTYTCESASAEGLLKIMTIFLDHLFFPIFDDDSFLTEVYHINGKGEEGGTVFSEMQGREGSQGDVMDLTLRRILYNKRNAYRSETGGQLSALRRLTLQQIEKYHGAMYVPQNMTLVVTGDAVHPQDLLDTLATELLPGLHKAGHDLGPKPAGFIRPFVESATASNPPMLSHDITETVTYAASDESVGIIQIAWIGPSTHDWRTISALSALGSYLSSGSASPLWQEYVENKDSSCSSISFGTSGRDPVILAFTLDFVVAKRLLNLGSDFLSTLDRLCRGRFDMKRMKARLEEWRLDVLQTLESSPESCVISAVSDDALYGREDDATFSEQWNDMIVIDELLLWKENDWRNLLATWFIDRHCVTLTGIPSAELAAEQAEATKERVAATCQHLGRGGLLSLEQRLAAAKRVTTQPVPPALLSSFKPPDVACIHLPRAETARSRGTGGGPLSTFKSLQSTINKDPANLPYFLQFNHYASSFVSVCAYLGGTITDHWPLFIDSFFSMPVQRQNGKVLSYQEAYRQLDDLAVGFSANGCSEGLLLTIQVPKERYEEAVEWLADTIYGTVFDPERLQTLIEKSLRELPTCLEDPMGMADAAILS
;
A
#
# COMPACT_ATOMS: atom_id res chain seq x y z
N MET A 1 17.37 11.90 20.66
CA MET A 1 18.23 12.70 19.76
C MET A 1 18.15 14.16 20.18
N ALA A 2 19.17 14.98 19.92
CA ALA A 2 18.97 16.43 19.97
C ALA A 2 18.05 16.82 18.81
N PRO A 3 17.11 17.77 18.98
CA PRO A 3 16.21 18.17 17.90
C PRO A 3 17.02 18.66 16.70
N THR A 4 16.65 18.19 15.50
CA THR A 4 17.27 18.60 14.24
C THR A 4 17.12 20.12 14.11
N PRO A 5 18.20 20.87 13.82
CA PRO A 5 18.15 22.32 13.84
C PRO A 5 17.14 22.83 12.80
N ARG A 6 16.27 23.74 13.25
CA ARG A 6 15.34 24.46 12.36
C ARG A 6 16.13 25.14 11.24
N PRO A 7 15.61 25.18 9.99
CA PRO A 7 16.30 25.86 8.90
C PRO A 7 16.62 27.30 9.29
N SER A 8 17.87 27.69 9.05
CA SER A 8 18.38 29.00 9.48
C SER A 8 17.81 30.13 8.62
N GLN A 9 17.44 29.84 7.36
CA GLN A 9 16.82 30.74 6.40
C GLN A 9 15.98 29.94 5.38
N SER A 10 14.74 30.37 5.14
CA SER A 10 13.97 29.93 3.97
C SER A 10 14.54 30.59 2.71
N PRO A 11 14.84 29.84 1.61
CA PRO A 11 15.18 30.45 0.32
C PRO A 11 14.05 31.36 -0.18
N SER A 12 14.38 32.36 -0.99
CA SER A 12 13.39 33.31 -1.50
C SER A 12 12.26 32.58 -2.22
N GLY A 13 11.06 32.67 -1.67
CA GLY A 13 9.85 32.10 -2.26
C GLY A 13 9.30 30.88 -1.54
N LEU A 14 10.08 30.10 -0.77
CA LEU A 14 9.57 28.94 0.00
C LEU A 14 9.36 29.31 1.47
N ASP A 15 8.16 29.77 1.81
CA ASP A 15 7.84 30.23 3.15
C ASP A 15 7.43 29.05 4.05
N VAL A 16 7.93 29.04 5.29
CA VAL A 16 7.49 28.07 6.30
C VAL A 16 6.00 28.27 6.54
N HIS A 17 5.21 27.27 6.20
CA HIS A 17 3.77 27.28 6.45
C HIS A 17 3.47 26.69 7.83
N LYS A 18 4.09 25.53 8.15
CA LYS A 18 3.83 24.80 9.40
C LYS A 18 5.02 23.95 9.82
N PHE A 19 5.20 23.79 11.14
CA PHE A 19 6.19 22.90 11.75
C PHE A 19 5.53 22.18 12.93
N LEU A 20 5.62 20.85 12.98
CA LEU A 20 5.02 20.03 14.03
C LEU A 20 6.06 19.02 14.55
N ASP A 21 6.00 18.75 15.85
CA ASP A 21 6.63 17.57 16.45
C ASP A 21 5.55 16.48 16.50
N VAL A 22 5.75 15.40 15.75
CA VAL A 22 4.81 14.28 15.56
C VAL A 22 5.41 13.04 16.21
N ALA A 23 4.70 12.48 17.20
CA ALA A 23 5.26 11.47 18.09
C ALA A 23 6.56 11.98 18.78
N PRO A 24 7.19 11.24 19.70
CA PRO A 24 8.34 11.77 20.44
C PRO A 24 9.63 11.94 19.60
N PHE A 25 9.63 11.58 18.31
CA PHE A 25 10.86 11.51 17.50
C PHE A 25 10.74 11.92 16.03
N ILE A 26 9.56 12.23 15.48
CA ILE A 26 9.43 12.70 14.08
C ILE A 26 9.18 14.21 14.09
N GLN A 27 9.98 14.95 13.32
CA GLN A 27 9.75 16.36 13.06
C GLN A 27 9.26 16.53 11.64
N ILE A 28 8.20 17.31 11.44
CA ILE A 28 7.65 17.55 10.11
C ILE A 28 7.50 19.05 9.85
N ALA A 29 7.84 19.46 8.64
CA ALA A 29 7.74 20.83 8.19
C ALA A 29 7.09 20.90 6.80
N LYS A 30 6.18 21.85 6.63
CA LYS A 30 5.48 22.15 5.39
C LYS A 30 5.83 23.55 4.95
N TRP A 31 6.27 23.70 3.70
CA TRP A 31 6.50 24.96 3.02
C TRP A 31 5.60 25.08 1.80
N GLN A 32 5.27 26.31 1.43
CA GLN A 32 4.60 26.60 0.17
C GLN A 32 5.35 27.70 -0.58
N CYS A 33 5.61 27.46 -1.86
CA CYS A 33 6.24 28.44 -2.71
C CYS A 33 5.26 29.58 -3.02
N GLN A 34 5.53 30.80 -2.59
CA GLN A 34 4.67 31.96 -2.86
C GLN A 34 4.67 32.36 -4.34
N THR A 35 5.71 32.01 -5.08
CA THR A 35 5.84 32.36 -6.51
C THR A 35 5.17 31.32 -7.41
N THR A 36 5.40 30.02 -7.17
CA THR A 36 4.89 28.94 -8.05
C THR A 36 3.70 28.17 -7.47
N GLY A 37 3.51 28.22 -6.15
CA GLY A 37 2.52 27.44 -5.44
C GLY A 37 2.93 26.03 -5.02
N LEU A 38 4.13 25.57 -5.40
CA LEU A 38 4.63 24.24 -5.04
C LEU A 38 4.61 24.04 -3.53
N THR A 39 3.97 22.95 -3.08
CA THR A 39 3.99 22.56 -1.66
C THR A 39 5.12 21.55 -1.45
N VAL A 40 5.93 21.77 -0.42
CA VAL A 40 7.04 20.91 -0.05
C VAL A 40 6.87 20.50 1.41
N VAL A 41 6.94 19.20 1.69
CA VAL A 41 6.89 18.64 3.03
C VAL A 41 8.17 17.87 3.28
N TRP A 42 8.80 18.12 4.41
CA TRP A 42 9.96 17.37 4.90
C TRP A 42 9.61 16.70 6.22
N ALA A 43 10.03 15.45 6.41
CA ALA A 43 9.93 14.78 7.69
C ALA A 43 11.24 14.06 8.08
N ASP A 44 11.65 14.29 9.32
CA ASP A 44 12.76 13.59 9.98
C ASP A 44 12.30 12.19 10.43
N THR A 45 12.38 11.22 9.53
CA THR A 45 12.01 9.83 9.79
C THR A 45 13.26 9.00 10.03
N PRO A 46 13.44 8.39 11.22
CA PRO A 46 14.63 7.59 11.52
C PRO A 46 14.78 6.40 10.57
N GLY A 47 15.98 6.19 10.02
CA GLY A 47 16.25 5.03 9.17
C GLY A 47 17.33 5.27 8.13
N PRO A 48 17.89 4.19 7.54
CA PRO A 48 18.95 4.29 6.54
C PRO A 48 18.46 4.77 5.16
N ILE A 49 17.15 4.77 4.94
CA ILE A 49 16.52 5.10 3.67
C ILE A 49 15.88 6.48 3.78
N CYS A 50 16.11 7.29 2.76
CA CYS A 50 15.39 8.53 2.53
C CYS A 50 14.54 8.37 1.27
N GLN A 51 13.39 9.04 1.22
CA GLN A 51 12.39 8.84 0.17
C GLN A 51 11.83 10.18 -0.30
N MET A 52 11.47 10.24 -1.58
CA MET A 52 10.66 11.31 -2.14
C MET A 52 9.33 10.76 -2.67
N ASN A 53 8.26 11.55 -2.51
CA ASN A 53 6.96 11.32 -3.13
C ASN A 53 6.50 12.63 -3.78
N ALA A 54 6.23 12.63 -5.08
CA ALA A 54 5.59 13.76 -5.77
C ALA A 54 4.14 13.38 -6.05
N ILE A 55 3.22 13.98 -5.27
CA ILE A 55 1.79 13.68 -5.31
C ILE A 55 1.12 14.73 -6.19
N VAL A 56 0.56 14.30 -7.32
CA VAL A 56 -0.18 15.15 -8.26
C VAL A 56 -1.65 14.78 -8.20
N ARG A 57 -2.52 15.75 -7.91
CA ARG A 57 -3.97 15.53 -7.98
C ARG A 57 -4.38 15.37 -9.45
N THR A 58 -4.98 14.25 -9.82
CA THR A 58 -5.29 13.89 -11.21
C THR A 58 -6.77 13.60 -11.38
N GLU A 59 -7.50 14.47 -12.08
CA GLU A 59 -8.95 14.38 -12.22
C GLU A 59 -9.40 14.28 -13.67
N ILE A 60 -10.17 13.24 -13.98
CA ILE A 60 -10.81 13.02 -15.29
C ILE A 60 -12.29 12.73 -15.11
N PHE A 61 -13.09 13.01 -16.15
CA PHE A 61 -14.53 12.74 -16.16
C PHE A 61 -14.93 11.73 -17.24
N ASP A 62 -13.95 11.00 -17.78
CA ASP A 62 -14.12 9.91 -18.72
C ASP A 62 -13.24 8.71 -18.34
N SER A 63 -13.29 7.65 -19.13
CA SER A 63 -12.48 6.44 -18.94
C SER A 63 -11.32 6.37 -19.93
N SER A 64 -10.72 7.52 -20.27
CA SER A 64 -9.67 7.62 -21.31
C SER A 64 -8.35 6.96 -20.95
N GLY A 65 -8.04 6.83 -19.65
CA GLY A 65 -6.73 6.37 -19.19
C GLY A 65 -5.66 7.45 -19.24
N VAL A 66 -6.01 8.71 -19.53
CA VAL A 66 -5.01 9.78 -19.69
C VAL A 66 -4.08 9.96 -18.46
N PRO A 67 -4.53 9.81 -17.19
CA PRO A 67 -3.63 9.91 -16.04
C PRO A 67 -2.58 8.79 -16.04
N HIS A 68 -3.01 7.54 -16.21
CA HIS A 68 -2.12 6.38 -16.23
C HIS A 68 -1.16 6.40 -17.43
N THR A 69 -1.63 6.79 -18.61
CA THR A 69 -0.74 6.92 -19.78
C THR A 69 0.27 8.04 -19.63
N LEU A 70 -0.10 9.14 -18.98
CA LEU A 70 0.82 10.24 -18.67
C LEU A 70 1.85 9.82 -17.64
N GLU A 71 1.46 9.01 -16.66
CA GLU A 71 2.39 8.40 -15.71
C GLU A 71 3.55 7.71 -16.42
N HIS A 72 3.25 6.75 -17.31
CA HIS A 72 4.24 6.03 -18.11
C HIS A 72 5.09 6.97 -18.97
N LEU A 73 4.44 7.86 -19.73
CA LEU A 73 5.16 8.76 -20.64
C LEU A 73 6.06 9.76 -19.91
N SER A 74 5.82 10.02 -18.62
CA SER A 74 6.71 10.85 -17.80
C SER A 74 8.08 10.17 -17.60
N PHE A 75 8.19 8.84 -17.71
CA PHE A 75 9.46 8.11 -17.61
C PHE A 75 10.28 8.11 -18.91
N GLU A 76 9.63 8.39 -20.05
CA GLU A 76 10.25 8.28 -21.38
C GLU A 76 11.20 9.44 -21.73
N GLY A 77 11.23 10.49 -20.93
CA GLY A 77 12.22 11.55 -21.03
C GLY A 77 11.67 12.93 -20.73
N SER A 78 12.60 13.87 -20.58
CA SER A 78 12.32 15.26 -20.27
C SER A 78 13.15 16.21 -21.13
N GLN A 79 12.80 17.50 -21.13
CA GLN A 79 13.52 18.50 -21.90
C GLN A 79 15.00 18.58 -21.52
N LYS A 80 15.35 18.43 -20.23
CA LYS A 80 16.75 18.41 -19.78
C LYS A 80 17.39 17.04 -19.96
N TYR A 81 16.61 15.96 -19.85
CA TYR A 81 17.05 14.57 -19.91
C TYR A 81 16.24 13.77 -20.95
N PRO A 82 16.47 13.99 -22.25
CA PRO A 82 15.59 13.49 -23.32
C PRO A 82 15.78 12.01 -23.68
N GLN A 83 16.59 11.28 -22.92
CA GLN A 83 16.95 9.90 -23.23
C GLN A 83 16.00 8.95 -22.49
N PRO A 84 15.22 8.11 -23.18
CA PRO A 84 14.42 7.05 -22.55
C PRO A 84 15.27 6.13 -21.66
N GLY A 85 14.70 5.70 -20.54
CA GLY A 85 15.37 4.83 -19.55
C GLY A 85 16.51 5.49 -18.76
N LEU A 86 16.80 6.77 -18.97
CA LEU A 86 17.85 7.48 -18.24
C LEU A 86 17.52 7.64 -16.76
N LEU A 87 16.26 7.91 -16.43
CA LEU A 87 15.82 8.13 -15.05
C LEU A 87 16.15 6.91 -14.18
N ASP A 88 15.76 5.70 -14.61
CA ASP A 88 16.07 4.45 -13.91
C ASP A 88 17.56 4.13 -13.85
N ALA A 89 18.28 4.35 -14.96
CA ALA A 89 19.71 4.10 -15.00
C ALA A 89 20.47 5.01 -14.01
N VAL A 90 20.03 6.26 -13.88
CA VAL A 90 20.62 7.23 -12.95
C VAL A 90 20.19 6.95 -11.52
N ALA A 91 18.94 6.57 -11.27
CA ALA A 91 18.45 6.18 -9.95
C ALA A 91 19.33 5.08 -9.33
N ASN A 92 19.54 3.98 -10.06
CA ASN A 92 20.42 2.89 -9.64
C ASN A 92 21.85 3.36 -9.34
N ARG A 93 22.36 4.32 -10.12
CA ARG A 93 23.70 4.87 -9.94
C ARG A 93 23.81 5.82 -8.74
N LEU A 94 22.69 6.43 -8.34
CA LEU A 94 22.59 7.34 -7.19
C LEU A 94 22.16 6.62 -5.90
N LEU A 95 22.38 5.30 -5.84
CA LEU A 95 22.03 4.45 -4.68
C LEU A 95 20.53 4.46 -4.36
N ALA A 96 19.69 4.68 -5.38
CA ALA A 96 18.25 4.50 -5.26
C ALA A 96 17.82 3.06 -5.59
N SER A 97 16.73 2.59 -5.00
CA SER A 97 16.15 1.26 -5.22
C SER A 97 15.42 1.12 -6.57
N GLY A 98 15.39 2.20 -7.36
CA GLY A 98 14.68 2.30 -8.63
C GLY A 98 13.82 3.55 -8.65
N THR A 99 12.99 3.67 -9.68
CA THR A 99 11.89 4.62 -9.70
C THR A 99 10.57 3.89 -9.77
N ASN A 100 9.51 4.49 -9.24
CA ASN A 100 8.18 3.92 -9.27
C ASN A 100 7.14 5.03 -9.36
N ALA A 101 5.94 4.67 -9.77
CA ALA A 101 4.78 5.53 -9.72
C ALA A 101 3.52 4.69 -9.55
N ALA A 102 2.46 5.34 -9.09
CA ALA A 102 1.13 4.73 -9.03
C ALA A 102 0.08 5.77 -9.38
N THR A 103 -0.85 5.38 -10.25
CA THR A 103 -2.05 6.15 -10.57
C THR A 103 -3.26 5.53 -9.87
N ASP A 104 -3.80 6.27 -8.88
CA ASP A 104 -5.11 5.99 -8.27
C ASP A 104 -6.22 6.75 -9.04
N ILE A 105 -7.40 6.84 -8.46
CA ILE A 105 -8.55 7.53 -9.05
C ILE A 105 -8.44 9.06 -8.91
N ASP A 106 -7.77 9.55 -7.86
CA ASP A 106 -7.69 10.98 -7.52
C ASP A 106 -6.29 11.57 -7.56
N ASN A 107 -5.26 10.74 -7.68
CA ASN A 107 -3.89 11.18 -7.74
C ASN A 107 -3.01 10.25 -8.57
N THR A 108 -1.89 10.81 -9.03
CA THR A 108 -0.74 10.07 -9.50
C THR A 108 0.43 10.45 -8.60
N THR A 109 1.05 9.45 -7.98
CA THR A 109 2.16 9.63 -7.04
C THR A 109 3.41 8.98 -7.59
N TYR A 110 4.50 9.75 -7.68
CA TYR A 110 5.80 9.28 -8.14
C TYR A 110 6.76 9.14 -6.98
N THR A 111 7.44 8.00 -6.88
CA THR A 111 8.25 7.66 -5.71
C THR A 111 9.67 7.26 -6.09
N CYS A 112 10.61 7.61 -5.20
CA CYS A 112 11.99 7.18 -5.29
C CYS A 112 12.58 7.10 -3.88
N GLU A 113 13.23 5.98 -3.58
CA GLU A 113 13.91 5.73 -2.31
C GLU A 113 15.40 5.60 -2.53
N SER A 114 16.21 6.14 -1.64
CA SER A 114 17.66 6.08 -1.72
C SER A 114 18.30 5.87 -0.36
N ALA A 115 19.42 5.14 -0.35
CA ALA A 115 20.28 5.00 0.82
C ALA A 115 21.22 6.21 1.04
N SER A 116 21.12 7.25 0.18
CA SER A 116 21.96 8.45 0.23
C SER A 116 21.12 9.70 0.08
N ALA A 117 21.19 10.62 1.04
CA ALA A 117 20.54 11.92 0.94
C ALA A 117 21.03 12.74 -0.27
N GLU A 118 22.33 12.72 -0.56
CA GLU A 118 22.90 13.35 -1.76
C GLU A 118 22.36 12.68 -3.04
N GLY A 119 22.27 11.35 -3.04
CA GLY A 119 21.69 10.57 -4.13
C GLY A 119 20.23 10.95 -4.38
N LEU A 120 19.42 10.98 -3.30
CA LEU A 120 18.01 11.34 -3.33
C LEU A 120 17.80 12.75 -3.87
N LEU A 121 18.48 13.76 -3.33
CA LEU A 121 18.31 15.15 -3.75
C LEU A 121 18.64 15.34 -5.24
N LYS A 122 19.65 14.61 -5.75
CA LYS A 122 19.98 14.63 -7.18
C LYS A 122 18.90 13.95 -8.02
N ILE A 123 18.54 12.70 -7.73
CA ILE A 123 17.53 11.98 -8.53
C ILE A 123 16.18 12.69 -8.48
N MET A 124 15.80 13.26 -7.34
CA MET A 124 14.59 14.06 -7.15
C MET A 124 14.52 15.21 -8.17
N THR A 125 15.61 15.97 -8.38
CA THR A 125 15.59 17.07 -9.37
C THR A 125 15.43 16.58 -10.81
N ILE A 126 15.98 15.41 -11.14
CA ILE A 126 15.82 14.78 -12.47
C ILE A 126 14.38 14.30 -12.63
N PHE A 127 13.83 13.67 -11.60
CA PHE A 127 12.44 13.21 -11.56
C PHE A 127 11.47 14.38 -11.73
N LEU A 128 11.68 15.49 -11.01
CA LEU A 128 10.83 16.69 -11.15
C LEU A 128 10.94 17.34 -12.54
N ASP A 129 12.09 17.23 -13.24
CA ASP A 129 12.19 17.64 -14.64
C ASP A 129 11.33 16.76 -15.55
N HIS A 130 11.29 15.44 -15.29
CA HIS A 130 10.38 14.50 -15.95
C HIS A 130 8.89 14.82 -15.70
N LEU A 131 8.53 15.30 -14.51
CA LEU A 131 7.14 15.63 -14.20
C LEU A 131 6.70 16.98 -14.78
N PHE A 132 7.54 18.02 -14.69
CA PHE A 132 7.17 19.37 -15.15
C PHE A 132 7.49 19.62 -16.62
N PHE A 133 8.52 18.98 -17.16
CA PHE A 133 9.00 19.20 -18.52
C PHE A 133 9.19 17.89 -19.31
N PRO A 134 8.20 16.97 -19.33
CA PRO A 134 8.28 15.74 -20.11
C PRO A 134 8.39 16.02 -21.61
N ILE A 135 8.93 15.04 -22.33
CA ILE A 135 8.84 14.98 -23.79
C ILE A 135 7.74 13.99 -24.15
N PHE A 136 6.81 14.42 -24.99
CA PHE A 136 5.80 13.55 -25.55
C PHE A 136 6.05 13.40 -27.04
N ASP A 137 6.42 12.19 -27.48
CA ASP A 137 6.73 11.88 -28.86
C ASP A 137 5.97 10.63 -29.36
N ASP A 138 5.88 10.51 -30.69
CA ASP A 138 5.11 9.45 -31.34
C ASP A 138 5.69 8.04 -31.12
N ASP A 139 7.00 7.92 -30.91
CA ASP A 139 7.66 6.62 -30.72
C ASP A 139 7.37 6.07 -29.32
N SER A 140 7.53 6.92 -28.30
CA SER A 140 7.19 6.64 -26.90
C SER A 140 5.70 6.35 -26.73
N PHE A 141 4.82 7.15 -27.36
CA PHE A 141 3.38 6.89 -27.36
C PHE A 141 3.04 5.52 -27.98
N LEU A 142 3.70 5.16 -29.08
CA LEU A 142 3.43 3.90 -29.78
C LEU A 142 3.87 2.68 -28.94
N THR A 143 4.98 2.78 -28.20
CA THR A 143 5.46 1.66 -27.37
C THR A 143 4.74 1.57 -26.03
N GLU A 144 4.47 2.69 -25.37
CA GLU A 144 3.88 2.70 -24.02
C GLU A 144 2.36 2.67 -24.03
N VAL A 145 1.69 3.40 -24.93
CA VAL A 145 0.24 3.59 -24.84
C VAL A 145 -0.51 2.57 -25.68
N TYR A 146 -0.40 2.64 -27.01
CA TYR A 146 -1.18 1.78 -27.89
C TYR A 146 -0.58 1.63 -29.29
N HIS A 147 -0.54 0.40 -29.78
CA HIS A 147 -0.25 0.07 -31.17
C HIS A 147 -0.97 -1.21 -31.63
N ILE A 148 -0.94 -1.46 -32.93
CA ILE A 148 -1.26 -2.75 -33.55
C ILE A 148 0.01 -3.27 -34.21
N ASN A 149 0.41 -4.50 -33.93
CA ASN A 149 1.63 -5.10 -34.48
C ASN A 149 1.39 -5.75 -35.86
N GLY A 150 2.45 -6.34 -36.46
CA GLY A 150 2.38 -7.00 -37.76
C GLY A 150 1.49 -8.25 -37.84
N LYS A 151 0.99 -8.75 -36.71
CA LYS A 151 0.03 -9.86 -36.62
C LYS A 151 -1.41 -9.38 -36.40
N GLY A 152 -1.64 -8.06 -36.36
CA GLY A 152 -2.96 -7.49 -36.08
C GLY A 152 -3.35 -7.55 -34.59
N GLU A 153 -2.40 -7.89 -33.72
CA GLU A 153 -2.59 -7.90 -32.27
C GLU A 153 -2.38 -6.50 -31.72
N GLU A 154 -3.18 -6.15 -30.72
CA GLU A 154 -3.10 -4.89 -30.01
C GLU A 154 -2.05 -4.96 -28.91
N GLY A 155 -1.32 -3.87 -28.68
CA GLY A 155 -0.25 -3.83 -27.68
C GLY A 155 0.07 -2.42 -27.25
N GLY A 156 1.08 -2.30 -26.40
CA GLY A 156 1.43 -1.09 -25.66
C GLY A 156 1.52 -1.46 -24.18
N THR A 157 2.49 -0.92 -23.45
CA THR A 157 2.70 -1.26 -22.02
C THR A 157 1.41 -1.06 -21.22
N VAL A 158 0.84 0.14 -21.25
CA VAL A 158 -0.43 0.48 -20.56
C VAL A 158 -1.61 -0.31 -21.10
N PHE A 159 -1.73 -0.46 -22.43
CA PHE A 159 -2.82 -1.23 -23.01
C PHE A 159 -2.77 -2.71 -22.58
N SER A 160 -1.59 -3.29 -22.48
CA SER A 160 -1.42 -4.69 -22.10
C SER A 160 -1.70 -4.91 -20.62
N GLU A 161 -1.31 -3.96 -19.75
CA GLU A 161 -1.70 -3.98 -18.34
C GLU A 161 -3.22 -3.90 -18.19
N MET A 162 -3.85 -2.93 -18.83
CA MET A 162 -5.31 -2.80 -18.80
C MET A 162 -6.02 -3.97 -19.46
N GLN A 163 -5.38 -4.69 -20.40
CA GLN A 163 -5.94 -5.91 -20.97
C GLN A 163 -5.97 -7.06 -19.97
N GLY A 164 -4.98 -7.15 -19.08
CA GLY A 164 -4.98 -8.12 -17.97
C GLY A 164 -5.92 -7.73 -16.82
N ARG A 165 -6.19 -6.43 -16.66
CA ARG A 165 -7.00 -5.88 -15.57
C ARG A 165 -8.49 -5.72 -15.90
N GLU A 166 -8.83 -5.20 -17.08
CA GLU A 166 -10.21 -4.93 -17.50
C GLU A 166 -11.00 -6.24 -17.54
N GLY A 167 -12.02 -6.36 -16.69
CA GLY A 167 -12.85 -7.56 -16.59
C GLY A 167 -12.41 -8.55 -15.51
N SER A 168 -11.30 -8.31 -14.82
CA SER A 168 -10.92 -9.04 -13.60
C SER A 168 -11.96 -8.83 -12.49
N GLN A 169 -12.03 -9.75 -11.52
CA GLN A 169 -12.96 -9.67 -10.39
C GLN A 169 -12.89 -8.32 -9.68
N GLY A 170 -11.69 -7.89 -9.28
CA GLY A 170 -11.49 -6.64 -8.54
C GLY A 170 -11.92 -5.40 -9.34
N ASP A 171 -11.54 -5.35 -10.61
CA ASP A 171 -11.85 -4.22 -11.51
C ASP A 171 -13.36 -4.07 -11.77
N VAL A 172 -14.04 -5.18 -12.08
CA VAL A 172 -15.49 -5.19 -12.32
C VAL A 172 -16.25 -4.78 -11.07
N MET A 173 -15.84 -5.29 -9.90
CA MET A 173 -16.50 -4.98 -8.63
C MET A 173 -16.33 -3.50 -8.25
N ASP A 174 -15.09 -3.00 -8.23
CA ASP A 174 -14.81 -1.59 -7.86
C ASP A 174 -15.45 -0.60 -8.85
N LEU A 175 -15.28 -0.80 -10.16
CA LEU A 175 -15.84 0.10 -11.16
C LEU A 175 -17.36 0.10 -11.15
N THR A 176 -17.99 -1.06 -10.91
CA THR A 176 -19.46 -1.15 -10.77
C THR A 176 -19.93 -0.40 -9.53
N LEU A 177 -19.31 -0.65 -8.38
CA LEU A 177 -19.67 0.04 -7.13
C LEU A 177 -19.55 1.57 -7.29
N ARG A 178 -18.44 2.06 -7.86
CA ARG A 178 -18.26 3.49 -8.12
C ARG A 178 -19.29 4.04 -9.09
N ARG A 179 -19.69 3.29 -10.12
CA ARG A 179 -20.73 3.73 -11.08
C ARG A 179 -22.14 3.74 -10.51
N ILE A 180 -22.40 2.96 -9.46
CA ILE A 180 -23.64 3.01 -8.68
C ILE A 180 -23.64 4.23 -7.76
N LEU A 181 -22.55 4.43 -7.00
CA LEU A 181 -22.45 5.48 -5.99
C LEU A 181 -22.33 6.89 -6.59
N TYR A 182 -21.53 7.04 -7.64
CA TYR A 182 -21.15 8.33 -8.21
C TYR A 182 -21.84 8.57 -9.55
N ASN A 183 -22.41 9.77 -9.70
CA ASN A 183 -23.05 10.18 -10.94
C ASN A 183 -22.02 10.58 -12.02
N LYS A 184 -22.46 10.79 -13.26
CA LYS A 184 -21.57 11.10 -14.40
C LYS A 184 -20.80 12.42 -14.30
N ARG A 185 -21.10 13.30 -13.34
CA ARG A 185 -20.40 14.57 -13.09
C ARG A 185 -19.36 14.46 -11.97
N ASN A 186 -19.19 13.28 -11.39
CA ASN A 186 -18.21 13.00 -10.36
C ASN A 186 -17.07 12.14 -10.93
N ALA A 187 -15.84 12.59 -10.77
CA ALA A 187 -14.65 11.96 -11.34
C ALA A 187 -14.36 10.57 -10.76
N TYR A 188 -14.80 10.24 -9.54
CA TYR A 188 -14.60 8.89 -8.99
C TYR A 188 -15.30 7.79 -9.80
N ARG A 189 -16.22 8.16 -10.70
CA ARG A 189 -16.88 7.23 -11.63
C ARG A 189 -15.97 6.75 -12.78
N SER A 190 -14.86 7.46 -13.02
CA SER A 190 -13.98 7.26 -14.16
C SER A 190 -13.06 6.05 -14.02
N GLU A 191 -12.60 5.52 -15.15
CA GLU A 191 -11.56 4.47 -15.14
C GLU A 191 -10.22 5.12 -15.50
N THR A 192 -9.41 5.42 -14.47
CA THR A 192 -8.16 6.19 -14.61
C THR A 192 -7.03 5.37 -15.20
N GLY A 193 -7.07 4.03 -15.07
CA GLY A 193 -6.19 3.12 -15.79
C GLY A 193 -6.48 3.11 -17.30
N GLY A 194 -7.74 3.34 -17.67
CA GLY A 194 -8.21 3.49 -19.04
C GLY A 194 -8.93 2.25 -19.56
N GLN A 195 -10.15 2.44 -20.06
CA GLN A 195 -10.84 1.37 -20.76
C GLN A 195 -10.14 1.08 -22.09
N LEU A 196 -9.97 -0.19 -22.45
CA LEU A 196 -9.35 -0.62 -23.70
C LEU A 196 -9.99 0.09 -24.90
N SER A 197 -11.30 0.30 -24.87
CA SER A 197 -12.00 0.98 -25.97
C SER A 197 -11.60 2.45 -26.12
N ALA A 198 -11.24 3.11 -25.03
CA ALA A 198 -10.85 4.51 -24.99
C ALA A 198 -9.35 4.68 -25.28
N LEU A 199 -8.48 3.80 -24.75
CA LEU A 199 -7.05 3.78 -25.04
C LEU A 199 -6.76 3.71 -26.55
N ARG A 200 -7.53 2.90 -27.29
CA ARG A 200 -7.47 2.82 -28.77
C ARG A 200 -7.66 4.16 -29.51
N ARG A 201 -8.30 5.13 -28.85
CA ARG A 201 -8.64 6.45 -29.42
C ARG A 201 -7.93 7.59 -28.72
N LEU A 202 -7.13 7.30 -27.69
CA LEU A 202 -6.38 8.32 -26.99
C LEU A 202 -5.34 8.92 -27.94
N THR A 203 -5.08 10.22 -27.79
CA THR A 203 -4.13 10.95 -28.63
C THR A 203 -3.11 11.67 -27.77
N LEU A 204 -1.91 11.83 -28.32
CA LEU A 204 -0.83 12.64 -27.76
C LEU A 204 -1.30 14.04 -27.33
N GLN A 205 -2.11 14.70 -28.16
CA GLN A 205 -2.65 16.03 -27.85
C GLN A 205 -3.55 16.05 -26.60
N GLN A 206 -4.30 14.97 -26.34
CA GLN A 206 -5.11 14.86 -25.12
C GLN A 206 -4.22 14.72 -23.89
N ILE A 207 -3.12 13.96 -23.99
CA ILE A 207 -2.12 13.79 -22.93
C ILE A 207 -1.41 15.12 -22.65
N GLU A 208 -0.93 15.82 -23.68
CA GLU A 208 -0.30 17.14 -23.54
C GLU A 208 -1.22 18.16 -22.88
N LYS A 209 -2.49 18.19 -23.30
CA LYS A 209 -3.49 19.08 -22.71
C LYS A 209 -3.77 18.74 -21.26
N TYR A 210 -3.82 17.45 -20.94
CA TYR A 210 -4.06 16.97 -19.58
C TYR A 210 -2.88 17.29 -18.66
N HIS A 211 -1.65 17.04 -19.12
CA HIS A 211 -0.42 17.44 -18.43
C HIS A 211 -0.41 18.93 -18.12
N GLY A 212 -0.65 19.79 -19.11
CA GLY A 212 -0.68 21.24 -18.90
C GLY A 212 -1.77 21.74 -17.94
N ALA A 213 -2.81 20.94 -17.68
CA ALA A 213 -3.86 21.26 -16.72
C ALA A 213 -3.56 20.76 -15.29
N MET A 214 -3.00 19.55 -15.16
CA MET A 214 -2.83 18.88 -13.87
C MET A 214 -1.41 18.97 -13.30
N TYR A 215 -0.38 18.97 -14.14
CA TYR A 215 1.03 18.94 -13.72
C TYR A 215 1.60 20.35 -13.57
N VAL A 216 0.91 21.15 -12.75
CA VAL A 216 1.29 22.52 -12.39
C VAL A 216 1.76 22.57 -10.94
N PRO A 217 2.71 23.45 -10.55
CA PRO A 217 3.32 23.38 -9.23
C PRO A 217 2.33 23.53 -8.06
N GLN A 218 1.33 24.40 -8.17
CA GLN A 218 0.26 24.55 -7.17
C GLN A 218 -0.67 23.33 -7.02
N ASN A 219 -0.60 22.37 -7.96
CA ASN A 219 -1.35 21.12 -7.92
C ASN A 219 -0.51 19.90 -7.50
N MET A 220 0.76 20.14 -7.11
CA MET A 220 1.71 19.11 -6.69
C MET A 220 2.18 19.34 -5.24
N THR A 221 2.28 18.25 -4.49
CA THR A 221 2.94 18.22 -3.18
C THR A 221 4.15 17.31 -3.27
N LEU A 222 5.34 17.85 -3.01
CA LEU A 222 6.57 17.08 -2.88
C LEU A 222 6.79 16.75 -1.40
N VAL A 223 6.91 15.47 -1.07
CA VAL A 223 7.20 14.97 0.27
C VAL A 223 8.59 14.34 0.27
N VAL A 224 9.44 14.70 1.22
CA VAL A 224 10.77 14.13 1.39
C VAL A 224 10.95 13.67 2.83
N THR A 225 11.28 12.39 3.01
CA THR A 225 11.46 11.78 4.32
C THR A 225 12.88 11.23 4.47
N GLY A 226 13.37 11.15 5.71
CA GLY A 226 14.63 10.50 6.07
C GLY A 226 15.55 11.38 6.92
N ASP A 227 16.11 10.79 7.98
CA ASP A 227 16.97 11.48 8.95
C ASP A 227 18.28 12.06 8.35
N ALA A 228 18.73 11.49 7.22
CA ALA A 228 19.92 11.93 6.53
C ALA A 228 19.69 13.18 5.66
N VAL A 229 18.43 13.53 5.34
CA VAL A 229 18.10 14.68 4.50
C VAL A 229 17.95 15.91 5.37
N HIS A 230 18.92 16.81 5.33
CA HIS A 230 18.82 18.08 6.03
C HIS A 230 17.82 19.02 5.31
N PRO A 231 16.89 19.68 6.02
CA PRO A 231 15.84 20.48 5.38
C PRO A 231 16.41 21.66 4.60
N GLN A 232 17.52 22.26 5.04
CA GLN A 232 18.17 23.34 4.29
C GLN A 232 18.73 22.84 2.94
N ASP A 233 19.31 21.65 2.90
CA ASP A 233 19.90 21.11 1.67
C ASP A 233 18.80 20.80 0.65
N LEU A 234 17.64 20.31 1.11
CA LEU A 234 16.45 20.14 0.29
C LEU A 234 15.98 21.49 -0.30
N LEU A 235 15.78 22.49 0.55
CA LEU A 235 15.29 23.80 0.13
C LEU A 235 16.26 24.51 -0.83
N ASP A 236 17.56 24.47 -0.54
CA ASP A 236 18.60 25.03 -1.39
C ASP A 236 18.63 24.32 -2.75
N THR A 237 18.56 22.98 -2.75
CA THR A 237 18.48 22.17 -3.98
C THR A 237 17.30 22.57 -4.85
N LEU A 238 16.11 22.70 -4.27
CA LEU A 238 14.90 23.11 -5.00
C LEU A 238 15.05 24.54 -5.55
N ALA A 239 15.60 25.45 -4.75
CA ALA A 239 15.82 26.83 -5.14
C ALA A 239 16.83 26.99 -6.29
N THR A 240 17.87 26.15 -6.35
CA THR A 240 18.90 26.24 -7.39
C THR A 240 18.60 25.42 -8.64
N GLU A 241 18.01 24.22 -8.49
CA GLU A 241 17.88 23.26 -9.59
C GLU A 241 16.47 23.19 -10.20
N LEU A 242 15.41 23.51 -9.44
CA LEU A 242 14.01 23.37 -9.90
C LEU A 242 13.35 24.73 -10.18
N LEU A 243 13.30 25.63 -9.19
CA LEU A 243 12.55 26.88 -9.28
C LEU A 243 12.94 27.76 -10.49
N PRO A 244 14.22 27.88 -10.89
CA PRO A 244 14.59 28.66 -12.07
C PRO A 244 13.98 28.10 -13.38
N GLY A 245 13.82 26.78 -13.48
CA GLY A 245 13.16 26.13 -14.62
C GLY A 245 11.68 26.45 -14.66
N LEU A 246 10.99 26.35 -13.51
CA LEU A 246 9.58 26.72 -13.38
C LEU A 246 9.33 28.19 -13.70
N HIS A 247 10.21 29.08 -13.22
CA HIS A 247 10.16 30.52 -13.54
C HIS A 247 10.26 30.77 -15.05
N LYS A 248 11.26 30.16 -15.69
CA LYS A 248 11.47 30.28 -17.14
C LYS A 248 10.29 29.74 -17.96
N ALA A 249 9.61 28.71 -17.45
CA ALA A 249 8.43 28.12 -18.08
C ALA A 249 7.13 28.90 -17.81
N GLY A 250 7.18 29.97 -16.99
CA GLY A 250 6.03 30.83 -16.73
C GLY A 250 5.08 30.31 -15.64
N HIS A 251 5.56 29.46 -14.73
CA HIS A 251 4.78 28.96 -13.59
C HIS A 251 4.72 29.92 -12.39
N ASP A 252 5.18 31.15 -12.54
CA ASP A 252 5.13 32.21 -11.52
C ASP A 252 3.71 32.78 -11.36
N LEU A 253 2.76 31.93 -10.98
CA LEU A 253 1.34 32.25 -10.91
C LEU A 253 0.81 32.31 -9.46
N GLY A 254 1.65 32.00 -8.48
CA GLY A 254 1.33 31.93 -7.07
C GLY A 254 0.61 30.64 -6.66
N PRO A 255 0.29 30.49 -5.36
CA PRO A 255 -0.34 29.29 -4.80
C PRO A 255 -1.79 29.07 -5.22
N LYS A 256 -2.52 30.13 -5.59
CA LYS A 256 -3.90 30.05 -6.08
C LYS A 256 -4.09 30.95 -7.30
N PRO A 257 -3.56 30.55 -8.48
CA PRO A 257 -3.71 31.33 -9.70
C PRO A 257 -5.16 31.57 -10.06
N ALA A 258 -5.43 32.68 -10.76
CA ALA A 258 -6.79 33.00 -11.20
C ALA A 258 -7.34 31.89 -12.11
N GLY A 259 -8.51 31.33 -11.74
CA GLY A 259 -9.16 30.26 -12.50
C GLY A 259 -8.64 28.85 -12.21
N PHE A 260 -7.65 28.69 -11.32
CA PHE A 260 -7.29 27.38 -10.80
C PHE A 260 -8.46 26.80 -9.99
N ILE A 261 -8.80 25.55 -10.27
CA ILE A 261 -9.81 24.78 -9.56
C ILE A 261 -9.08 23.61 -8.94
N ARG A 262 -9.05 23.52 -7.61
CA ARG A 262 -8.47 22.37 -6.93
C ARG A 262 -9.28 21.10 -7.25
N PRO A 263 -8.67 20.07 -7.86
CA PRO A 263 -9.35 18.81 -8.13
C PRO A 263 -9.99 18.20 -6.88
N PHE A 264 -11.14 17.55 -7.05
CA PHE A 264 -11.93 16.88 -6.00
C PHE A 264 -12.51 17.77 -4.88
N VAL A 265 -11.89 18.91 -4.56
CA VAL A 265 -12.31 19.82 -3.48
C VAL A 265 -13.11 21.02 -3.99
N GLU A 266 -12.70 21.62 -5.12
CA GLU A 266 -13.37 22.78 -5.72
C GLU A 266 -14.03 22.45 -7.07
N SER A 267 -13.80 21.24 -7.59
CA SER A 267 -14.28 20.81 -8.90
C SER A 267 -15.76 20.40 -8.91
N ALA A 268 -16.25 20.00 -10.08
CA ALA A 268 -17.59 19.42 -10.21
C ALA A 268 -17.78 18.18 -9.32
N THR A 269 -16.71 17.44 -9.02
CA THR A 269 -16.75 16.26 -8.14
C THR A 269 -17.24 16.61 -6.74
N ALA A 270 -16.68 17.65 -6.11
CA ALA A 270 -17.06 18.08 -4.76
C ALA A 270 -18.55 18.49 -4.67
N SER A 271 -19.08 19.09 -5.74
CA SER A 271 -20.48 19.52 -5.81
C SER A 271 -21.46 18.41 -6.19
N ASN A 272 -20.97 17.19 -6.46
CA ASN A 272 -21.76 16.04 -6.85
C ASN A 272 -21.37 14.80 -6.01
N PRO A 273 -21.54 14.85 -4.67
CA PRO A 273 -21.19 13.73 -3.79
C PRO A 273 -22.03 12.49 -4.09
N PRO A 274 -21.60 11.30 -3.65
CA PRO A 274 -22.36 10.07 -3.82
C PRO A 274 -23.68 10.17 -3.05
N MET A 275 -24.74 9.55 -3.59
CA MET A 275 -26.06 9.57 -2.98
C MET A 275 -26.77 8.23 -3.15
N LEU A 276 -27.33 7.71 -2.06
CA LEU A 276 -28.20 6.53 -2.05
C LEU A 276 -29.56 6.91 -1.47
N SER A 277 -30.63 6.60 -2.20
CA SER A 277 -32.02 6.90 -1.80
C SER A 277 -32.83 5.67 -1.38
N HIS A 278 -32.28 4.48 -1.61
CA HIS A 278 -32.81 3.17 -1.26
C HIS A 278 -31.64 2.18 -1.30
N ASP A 279 -31.85 0.98 -0.74
CA ASP A 279 -30.89 -0.11 -0.85
C ASP A 279 -30.82 -0.61 -2.29
N ILE A 280 -29.61 -0.87 -2.77
CA ILE A 280 -29.36 -1.40 -4.12
C ILE A 280 -28.77 -2.79 -3.97
N THR A 281 -29.31 -3.75 -4.71
CA THR A 281 -28.71 -5.09 -4.85
C THR A 281 -28.44 -5.32 -6.31
N GLU A 282 -27.18 -5.52 -6.67
CA GLU A 282 -26.72 -5.69 -8.04
C GLU A 282 -25.89 -6.97 -8.13
N THR A 283 -26.03 -7.69 -9.24
CA THR A 283 -25.21 -8.86 -9.54
C THR A 283 -24.42 -8.58 -10.81
N VAL A 284 -23.12 -8.82 -10.76
CA VAL A 284 -22.21 -8.69 -11.90
C VAL A 284 -21.49 -10.00 -12.16
N THR A 285 -21.21 -10.27 -13.43
CA THR A 285 -20.38 -11.41 -13.83
C THR A 285 -18.98 -10.93 -14.17
N TYR A 286 -17.98 -11.74 -13.82
CA TYR A 286 -16.59 -11.54 -14.21
C TYR A 286 -16.01 -12.83 -14.80
N ALA A 287 -15.01 -12.69 -15.66
CA ALA A 287 -14.41 -13.84 -16.34
C ALA A 287 -13.54 -14.63 -15.35
N ALA A 288 -13.85 -15.91 -15.20
CA ALA A 288 -13.09 -16.83 -14.34
C ALA A 288 -13.26 -18.28 -14.83
N SER A 289 -12.21 -19.09 -14.71
CA SER A 289 -12.25 -20.51 -15.09
C SER A 289 -12.86 -21.39 -14.01
N ASP A 290 -12.71 -21.02 -12.73
CA ASP A 290 -13.36 -21.65 -11.59
C ASP A 290 -14.63 -20.88 -11.22
N GLU A 291 -15.76 -21.61 -11.20
CA GLU A 291 -17.07 -21.07 -10.80
C GLU A 291 -17.48 -21.51 -9.39
N SER A 292 -16.58 -22.14 -8.63
CA SER A 292 -16.89 -22.71 -7.30
C SER A 292 -17.11 -21.65 -6.22
N VAL A 293 -16.49 -20.47 -6.39
CA VAL A 293 -16.48 -19.38 -5.42
C VAL A 293 -16.61 -18.02 -6.11
N GLY A 294 -17.30 -17.08 -5.47
CA GLY A 294 -17.40 -15.70 -5.91
C GLY A 294 -17.08 -14.70 -4.81
N ILE A 295 -17.56 -13.48 -4.96
CA ILE A 295 -17.30 -12.37 -4.02
C ILE A 295 -18.59 -11.60 -3.72
N ILE A 296 -18.73 -11.11 -2.49
CA ILE A 296 -19.80 -10.16 -2.13
C ILE A 296 -19.16 -8.93 -1.50
N GLN A 297 -19.55 -7.76 -1.97
CA GLN A 297 -19.16 -6.49 -1.40
C GLN A 297 -20.41 -5.72 -0.96
N ILE A 298 -20.41 -5.21 0.27
CA ILE A 298 -21.52 -4.43 0.82
C ILE A 298 -20.98 -3.08 1.27
N ALA A 299 -21.52 -1.99 0.73
CA ALA A 299 -20.96 -0.66 0.90
C ALA A 299 -22.00 0.40 1.32
N TRP A 300 -21.55 1.36 2.13
CA TRP A 300 -22.31 2.49 2.64
C TRP A 300 -21.57 3.81 2.37
N ILE A 301 -22.33 4.90 2.23
CA ILE A 301 -21.77 6.26 2.23
C ILE A 301 -21.48 6.66 3.69
N GLY A 302 -20.19 6.82 3.98
CA GLY A 302 -19.62 7.19 5.27
C GLY A 302 -19.55 8.70 5.52
N PRO A 303 -18.81 9.12 6.58
CA PRO A 303 -18.62 10.52 6.92
C PRO A 303 -17.68 11.24 5.94
N SER A 304 -17.59 12.56 6.06
CA SER A 304 -16.56 13.33 5.34
C SER A 304 -15.16 12.91 5.78
N THR A 305 -14.17 12.98 4.89
CA THR A 305 -12.75 12.75 5.21
C THR A 305 -12.22 13.68 6.31
N HIS A 306 -12.91 14.79 6.57
CA HIS A 306 -12.62 15.70 7.66
C HIS A 306 -13.09 15.23 9.05
N ASP A 307 -13.98 14.24 9.13
CA ASP A 307 -14.45 13.68 10.40
C ASP A 307 -13.66 12.41 10.76
N TRP A 308 -12.35 12.60 10.91
CA TRP A 308 -11.39 11.53 11.17
C TRP A 308 -11.71 10.78 12.47
N ARG A 309 -12.26 11.44 13.51
CA ARG A 309 -12.68 10.78 14.75
C ARG A 309 -13.74 9.73 14.50
N THR A 310 -14.78 10.07 13.72
CA THR A 310 -15.82 9.09 13.36
C THR A 310 -15.27 8.00 12.44
N ILE A 311 -14.40 8.34 11.48
CA ILE A 311 -13.75 7.36 10.61
C ILE A 311 -12.94 6.35 11.43
N SER A 312 -12.07 6.81 12.34
CA SER A 312 -11.29 5.95 13.22
C SER A 312 -12.17 5.07 14.11
N ALA A 313 -13.27 5.61 14.65
CA ALA A 313 -14.24 4.82 15.41
C ALA A 313 -14.90 3.74 14.55
N LEU A 314 -15.22 4.03 13.29
CA LEU A 314 -15.78 3.07 12.34
C LEU A 314 -14.76 1.99 11.96
N SER A 315 -13.49 2.35 11.75
CA SER A 315 -12.41 1.40 11.51
C SER A 315 -12.20 0.46 12.70
N ALA A 316 -12.21 0.98 13.93
CA ALA A 316 -12.14 0.17 15.15
C ALA A 316 -13.36 -0.76 15.28
N LEU A 317 -14.57 -0.28 14.99
CA LEU A 317 -15.79 -1.09 15.00
C LEU A 317 -15.76 -2.18 13.92
N GLY A 318 -15.36 -1.85 12.69
CA GLY A 318 -15.22 -2.79 11.59
C GLY A 318 -14.22 -3.89 11.92
N SER A 319 -13.03 -3.51 12.41
CA SER A 319 -12.02 -4.46 12.90
C SER A 319 -12.56 -5.36 14.02
N TYR A 320 -13.27 -4.81 15.01
CA TYR A 320 -13.91 -5.61 16.05
C TYR A 320 -14.91 -6.63 15.46
N LEU A 321 -15.64 -6.27 14.41
CA LEU A 321 -16.66 -7.13 13.80
C LEU A 321 -16.07 -8.21 12.89
N SER A 322 -15.02 -7.93 12.11
CA SER A 322 -14.49 -8.83 11.07
C SER A 322 -13.09 -9.38 11.32
N SER A 323 -12.20 -8.66 12.00
CA SER A 323 -10.78 -9.04 12.09
C SER A 323 -10.50 -10.08 13.17
N GLY A 324 -9.75 -11.10 12.77
CA GLY A 324 -9.28 -12.19 13.64
C GLY A 324 -10.33 -13.29 13.85
N SER A 325 -9.85 -14.50 14.14
CA SER A 325 -10.70 -15.68 14.24
C SER A 325 -11.80 -15.56 15.30
N ALA A 326 -11.59 -14.78 16.35
CA ALA A 326 -12.56 -14.56 17.43
C ALA A 326 -13.65 -13.51 17.10
N SER A 327 -13.64 -12.89 15.92
CA SER A 327 -14.63 -11.86 15.57
C SER A 327 -16.03 -12.43 15.31
N PRO A 328 -17.11 -11.67 15.62
CA PRO A 328 -18.47 -12.15 15.44
C PRO A 328 -18.77 -12.57 14.00
N LEU A 329 -18.31 -11.80 13.02
CA LEU A 329 -18.55 -12.12 11.61
C LEU A 329 -17.68 -13.28 11.15
N TRP A 330 -16.43 -13.36 11.60
CA TRP A 330 -15.55 -14.47 11.26
C TRP A 330 -16.06 -15.79 11.83
N GLN A 331 -16.51 -15.81 13.09
CA GLN A 331 -17.14 -16.97 13.71
C GLN A 331 -18.44 -17.38 13.01
N GLU A 332 -19.24 -16.41 12.56
CA GLU A 332 -20.52 -16.68 11.90
C GLU A 332 -20.34 -17.23 10.48
N TYR A 333 -19.34 -16.79 9.73
CA TYR A 333 -19.26 -17.07 8.28
C TYR A 333 -18.02 -17.86 7.84
N VAL A 334 -16.91 -17.79 8.57
CA VAL A 334 -15.63 -18.40 8.18
C VAL A 334 -15.33 -19.67 9.00
N GLU A 335 -15.32 -19.59 10.33
CA GLU A 335 -14.92 -20.69 11.25
C GLU A 335 -16.06 -21.66 11.61
N ASN A 336 -17.21 -21.55 10.94
CA ASN A 336 -18.35 -22.41 11.20
C ASN A 336 -18.28 -23.73 10.39
N LYS A 337 -19.10 -24.73 10.76
CA LYS A 337 -19.10 -26.07 10.13
C LYS A 337 -19.52 -26.10 8.64
N ASP A 338 -20.29 -25.13 8.19
CA ASP A 338 -20.71 -24.93 6.78
C ASP A 338 -20.27 -23.52 6.34
N SER A 339 -18.95 -23.31 6.37
CA SER A 339 -18.29 -22.06 6.02
C SER A 339 -18.85 -21.48 4.72
N SER A 340 -19.22 -20.20 4.76
CA SER A 340 -19.87 -19.51 3.64
C SER A 340 -18.88 -18.75 2.77
N CYS A 341 -17.75 -18.34 3.33
CA CYS A 341 -16.67 -17.61 2.67
C CYS A 341 -15.34 -17.88 3.39
N SER A 342 -14.22 -17.63 2.72
CA SER A 342 -12.89 -17.89 3.31
C SER A 342 -12.34 -16.69 4.08
N SER A 343 -12.82 -15.47 3.79
CA SER A 343 -12.37 -14.25 4.46
C SER A 343 -13.48 -13.20 4.52
N ILE A 344 -13.40 -12.33 5.54
CA ILE A 344 -14.20 -11.12 5.66
C ILE A 344 -13.27 -9.98 6.04
N SER A 345 -13.33 -8.89 5.29
CA SER A 345 -12.58 -7.67 5.57
C SER A 345 -13.51 -6.46 5.65
N PHE A 346 -13.07 -5.45 6.39
CA PHE A 346 -13.69 -4.13 6.44
C PHE A 346 -12.67 -3.10 5.99
N GLY A 347 -13.10 -2.15 5.15
CA GLY A 347 -12.25 -1.07 4.67
C GLY A 347 -13.00 0.25 4.53
N THR A 348 -12.24 1.33 4.53
CA THR A 348 -12.70 2.69 4.24
C THR A 348 -11.96 3.24 3.04
N SER A 349 -12.66 3.84 2.07
CA SER A 349 -11.98 4.51 0.96
C SER A 349 -11.39 5.86 1.39
N GLY A 350 -10.23 6.25 0.84
CA GLY A 350 -9.66 7.61 1.01
C GLY A 350 -10.30 8.68 0.11
N ARG A 351 -11.64 8.73 0.03
CA ARG A 351 -12.39 9.65 -0.85
C ARG A 351 -13.37 10.46 -0.01
N ASP A 352 -13.78 11.65 -0.44
CA ASP A 352 -14.76 12.47 0.29
C ASP A 352 -16.17 12.43 -0.34
N PRO A 353 -17.21 12.03 0.42
CA PRO A 353 -17.19 11.32 1.70
C PRO A 353 -16.61 9.90 1.58
N VAL A 354 -16.13 9.34 2.70
CA VAL A 354 -15.53 7.99 2.68
C VAL A 354 -16.59 6.94 2.38
N ILE A 355 -16.23 5.88 1.67
CA ILE A 355 -17.07 4.70 1.46
C ILE A 355 -16.65 3.64 2.46
N LEU A 356 -17.61 3.15 3.24
CA LEU A 356 -17.42 2.05 4.19
C LEU A 356 -17.80 0.76 3.47
N ALA A 357 -16.95 -0.27 3.47
CA ALA A 357 -17.26 -1.52 2.79
C ALA A 357 -16.85 -2.75 3.61
N PHE A 358 -17.74 -3.74 3.64
CA PHE A 358 -17.38 -5.12 3.98
C PHE A 358 -17.23 -5.94 2.70
N THR A 359 -16.17 -6.72 2.61
CA THR A 359 -15.92 -7.66 1.51
C THR A 359 -15.88 -9.08 2.07
N LEU A 360 -16.65 -9.96 1.46
CA LEU A 360 -16.64 -11.40 1.73
C LEU A 360 -16.02 -12.09 0.52
N ASP A 361 -14.82 -12.64 0.71
CA ASP A 361 -14.04 -13.27 -0.36
C ASP A 361 -14.23 -14.78 -0.38
N PHE A 362 -14.16 -15.35 -1.58
CA PHE A 362 -14.30 -16.78 -1.84
C PHE A 362 -15.63 -17.35 -1.30
N VAL A 363 -16.72 -16.62 -1.54
CA VAL A 363 -18.07 -17.03 -1.14
C VAL A 363 -18.49 -18.24 -1.97
N VAL A 364 -18.84 -19.34 -1.31
CA VAL A 364 -19.24 -20.57 -2.01
C VAL A 364 -20.46 -20.33 -2.91
N ALA A 365 -20.43 -20.86 -4.15
CA ALA A 365 -21.42 -20.54 -5.17
C ALA A 365 -22.89 -20.71 -4.72
N LYS A 366 -23.17 -21.75 -3.93
CA LYS A 366 -24.51 -22.04 -3.37
C LYS A 366 -25.06 -20.95 -2.43
N ARG A 367 -24.20 -20.07 -1.90
CA ARG A 367 -24.53 -19.00 -0.94
C ARG A 367 -24.57 -17.60 -1.58
N LEU A 368 -23.96 -17.40 -2.76
CA LEU A 368 -23.74 -16.09 -3.38
C LEU A 368 -24.98 -15.20 -3.46
N LEU A 369 -26.13 -15.77 -3.81
CA LEU A 369 -27.35 -15.00 -4.04
C LEU A 369 -28.04 -14.51 -2.76
N ASN A 370 -27.81 -15.17 -1.62
CA ASN A 370 -28.55 -14.89 -0.38
C ASN A 370 -27.65 -14.36 0.75
N LEU A 371 -26.33 -14.59 0.69
CA LEU A 371 -25.42 -14.28 1.78
C LEU A 371 -25.35 -12.78 2.08
N GLY A 372 -25.54 -11.90 1.09
CA GLY A 372 -25.60 -10.46 1.30
C GLY A 372 -26.76 -10.04 2.22
N SER A 373 -27.97 -10.56 2.00
CA SER A 373 -29.10 -10.30 2.90
C SER A 373 -28.92 -10.93 4.28
N ASP A 374 -28.32 -12.12 4.34
CA ASP A 374 -28.01 -12.78 5.61
C ASP A 374 -27.00 -11.97 6.42
N PHE A 375 -26.00 -11.38 5.75
CA PHE A 375 -25.00 -10.49 6.35
C PHE A 375 -25.64 -9.25 6.96
N LEU A 376 -26.52 -8.56 6.23
CA LEU A 376 -27.25 -7.39 6.74
C LEU A 376 -28.13 -7.75 7.95
N SER A 377 -28.79 -8.92 7.93
CA SER A 377 -29.56 -9.43 9.06
C SER A 377 -28.66 -9.72 10.28
N THR A 378 -27.43 -10.20 10.06
CA THR A 378 -26.44 -10.36 11.13
C THR A 378 -25.99 -9.01 11.69
N LEU A 379 -25.80 -8.02 10.80
CA LEU A 379 -25.74 -6.57 11.07
C LEU A 379 -26.66 -6.15 12.21
N ASP A 380 -27.95 -6.21 11.89
CA ASP A 380 -29.04 -5.80 12.76
C ASP A 380 -29.09 -6.63 14.07
N ARG A 381 -28.88 -7.95 13.99
CA ARG A 381 -28.84 -8.82 15.16
C ARG A 381 -27.70 -8.44 16.12
N LEU A 382 -26.49 -8.19 15.60
CA LEU A 382 -25.35 -7.77 16.41
C LEU A 382 -25.60 -6.39 17.03
N CYS A 383 -26.20 -5.47 16.27
CA CYS A 383 -26.61 -4.15 16.77
C CYS A 383 -27.64 -4.21 17.89
N ARG A 384 -28.52 -5.23 17.93
CA ARG A 384 -29.47 -5.48 19.02
C ARG A 384 -28.89 -6.32 20.17
N GLY A 385 -27.77 -7.00 19.93
CA GLY A 385 -27.08 -7.89 20.86
C GLY A 385 -26.24 -7.16 21.91
N ARG A 386 -25.37 -7.88 22.62
CA ARG A 386 -24.39 -7.29 23.55
C ARG A 386 -23.00 -7.25 22.93
N PHE A 387 -22.27 -6.16 23.15
CA PHE A 387 -20.88 -6.05 22.76
C PHE A 387 -19.96 -6.65 23.83
N ASP A 388 -18.95 -7.40 23.42
CA ASP A 388 -17.88 -7.81 24.32
C ASP A 388 -16.93 -6.62 24.52
N MET A 389 -17.23 -5.81 25.55
CA MET A 389 -16.43 -4.64 25.88
C MET A 389 -15.02 -4.97 26.37
N LYS A 390 -14.76 -6.21 26.81
CA LYS A 390 -13.40 -6.64 27.14
C LYS A 390 -12.59 -6.81 25.85
N ARG A 391 -13.16 -7.47 24.85
CA ARG A 391 -12.55 -7.61 23.52
C ARG A 391 -12.42 -6.28 22.79
N MET A 392 -13.42 -5.41 22.85
CA MET A 392 -13.34 -4.06 22.25
C MET A 392 -12.13 -3.29 22.80
N LYS A 393 -11.92 -3.30 24.12
CA LYS A 393 -10.75 -2.66 24.73
C LYS A 393 -9.44 -3.31 24.31
N ALA A 394 -9.38 -4.64 24.24
CA ALA A 394 -8.20 -5.36 23.77
C ALA A 394 -7.82 -4.93 22.34
N ARG A 395 -8.80 -4.82 21.43
CA ARG A 395 -8.59 -4.35 20.05
C ARG A 395 -8.09 -2.91 19.95
N LEU A 396 -8.56 -2.02 20.83
CA LEU A 396 -8.08 -0.63 20.85
C LEU A 396 -6.64 -0.54 21.36
N GLU A 397 -6.27 -1.34 22.36
CA GLU A 397 -4.89 -1.40 22.83
C GLU A 397 -3.97 -2.07 21.81
N GLU A 398 -4.46 -3.06 21.05
CA GLU A 398 -3.73 -3.62 19.92
C GLU A 398 -3.49 -2.57 18.84
N TRP A 399 -4.51 -1.79 18.45
CA TRP A 399 -4.33 -0.67 17.52
C TRP A 399 -3.29 0.34 18.03
N ARG A 400 -3.23 0.60 19.34
CA ARG A 400 -2.16 1.43 19.94
C ARG A 400 -0.78 0.85 19.65
N LEU A 401 -0.61 -0.46 19.85
CA LEU A 401 0.64 -1.14 19.59
C LEU A 401 0.99 -1.14 18.11
N ASP A 402 0.01 -1.33 17.22
CA ASP A 402 0.20 -1.24 15.77
C ASP A 402 0.72 0.13 15.36
N VAL A 403 0.12 1.22 15.86
CA VAL A 403 0.58 2.58 15.58
C VAL A 403 2.03 2.78 16.05
N LEU A 404 2.39 2.31 17.25
CA LEU A 404 3.76 2.39 17.74
C LEU A 404 4.72 1.55 16.88
N GLN A 405 4.30 0.38 16.45
CA GLN A 405 5.11 -0.51 15.60
C GLN A 405 5.35 0.13 14.24
N THR A 406 4.31 0.66 13.58
CA THR A 406 4.45 1.33 12.28
C THR A 406 5.34 2.56 12.38
N LEU A 407 5.23 3.37 13.46
CA LEU A 407 6.12 4.50 13.69
C LEU A 407 7.59 4.10 13.89
N GLU A 408 7.88 2.86 14.30
CA GLU A 408 9.25 2.35 14.44
C GLU A 408 9.76 1.62 13.20
N SER A 409 8.90 0.87 12.50
CA SER A 409 9.30 0.03 11.37
C SER A 409 9.21 0.75 10.03
N SER A 410 8.27 1.69 9.89
CA SER A 410 7.90 2.35 8.64
C SER A 410 7.37 3.78 8.87
N PRO A 411 8.10 4.65 9.62
CA PRO A 411 7.65 6.01 9.93
C PRO A 411 7.35 6.86 8.68
N GLU A 412 8.10 6.65 7.60
CA GLU A 412 7.87 7.31 6.31
C GLU A 412 6.49 7.00 5.73
N SER A 413 6.01 5.77 5.88
CA SER A 413 4.69 5.36 5.40
C SER A 413 3.57 6.12 6.13
N CYS A 414 3.69 6.32 7.45
CA CYS A 414 2.76 7.17 8.21
C CYS A 414 2.76 8.61 7.69
N VAL A 415 3.94 9.16 7.41
CA VAL A 415 4.07 10.52 6.89
C VAL A 415 3.43 10.65 5.52
N ILE A 416 3.73 9.73 4.61
CA ILE A 416 3.23 9.76 3.24
C ILE A 416 1.71 9.63 3.24
N SER A 417 1.14 8.74 4.05
CA SER A 417 -0.32 8.58 4.16
C SER A 417 -1.00 9.87 4.62
N ALA A 418 -0.54 10.46 5.74
CA ALA A 418 -1.10 11.71 6.27
C ALA A 418 -0.97 12.86 5.24
N VAL A 419 0.23 13.06 4.71
CA VAL A 419 0.48 14.15 3.74
C VAL A 419 -0.30 13.96 2.44
N SER A 420 -0.54 12.72 1.99
CA SER A 420 -1.36 12.45 0.81
C SER A 420 -2.81 12.86 1.03
N ASP A 421 -3.39 12.50 2.17
CA ASP A 421 -4.75 12.92 2.53
C ASP A 421 -4.86 14.46 2.65
N ASP A 422 -3.85 15.15 3.21
CA ASP A 422 -3.81 16.62 3.24
C ASP A 422 -3.62 17.23 1.84
N ALA A 423 -2.79 16.64 0.99
CA ALA A 423 -2.58 17.10 -0.38
C ALA A 423 -3.86 16.99 -1.21
N LEU A 424 -4.60 15.89 -1.06
CA LEU A 424 -5.83 15.61 -1.79
C LEU A 424 -7.01 16.43 -1.25
N TYR A 425 -7.27 16.32 0.06
CA TYR A 425 -8.49 16.81 0.68
C TYR A 425 -8.26 17.90 1.72
N GLY A 426 -7.01 18.18 2.10
CA GLY A 426 -6.66 19.05 3.22
C GLY A 426 -7.29 20.43 3.16
N ARG A 427 -7.73 20.91 4.33
CA ARG A 427 -8.36 22.23 4.48
C ARG A 427 -7.35 23.36 4.26
N GLU A 428 -7.82 24.51 3.77
CA GLU A 428 -6.97 25.71 3.58
C GLU A 428 -6.39 26.26 4.90
N ASP A 429 -6.93 25.87 6.06
CA ASP A 429 -6.44 26.27 7.39
C ASP A 429 -5.43 25.28 8.01
N ASP A 430 -4.95 24.29 7.24
CA ASP A 430 -4.06 23.21 7.67
C ASP A 430 -4.58 22.36 8.85
N ALA A 431 -5.88 22.41 9.17
CA ALA A 431 -6.41 21.59 10.27
C ALA A 431 -6.20 20.10 9.98
N THR A 432 -6.41 19.67 8.73
CA THR A 432 -6.17 18.28 8.27
C THR A 432 -4.73 17.83 8.54
N PHE A 433 -3.74 18.57 8.05
CA PHE A 433 -2.32 18.31 8.32
C PHE A 433 -1.96 18.20 9.82
N SER A 434 -2.68 18.90 10.70
CA SER A 434 -2.46 18.82 12.14
C SER A 434 -3.14 17.64 12.81
N GLU A 435 -4.30 17.23 12.30
CA GLU A 435 -5.19 16.31 13.01
C GLU A 435 -4.92 14.84 12.70
N GLN A 436 -4.25 14.53 11.58
CA GLN A 436 -3.96 13.18 11.13
C GLN A 436 -2.98 12.39 12.02
N TRP A 437 -2.38 13.02 13.02
CA TRP A 437 -1.40 12.40 13.92
C TRP A 437 -1.97 12.03 15.28
N ASN A 438 -3.30 12.08 15.41
CA ASN A 438 -3.99 12.00 16.68
C ASN A 438 -4.52 10.58 17.00
N ASP A 439 -4.01 9.52 16.37
CA ASP A 439 -4.45 8.14 16.63
C ASP A 439 -4.45 7.82 18.13
N MET A 440 -3.36 8.16 18.84
CA MET A 440 -3.24 7.96 20.28
C MET A 440 -4.34 8.67 21.07
N ILE A 441 -4.69 9.89 20.68
CA ILE A 441 -5.75 10.68 21.32
C ILE A 441 -7.10 10.03 21.07
N VAL A 442 -7.37 9.56 19.84
CA VAL A 442 -8.62 8.87 19.55
C VAL A 442 -8.72 7.54 20.27
N ILE A 443 -7.63 6.77 20.34
CA ILE A 443 -7.62 5.52 21.11
C ILE A 443 -7.97 5.80 22.57
N ASP A 444 -7.36 6.83 23.18
CA ASP A 444 -7.67 7.24 24.56
C ASP A 444 -9.15 7.64 24.73
N GLU A 445 -9.72 8.38 23.76
CA GLU A 445 -11.13 8.76 23.75
C GLU A 445 -12.06 7.54 23.61
N LEU A 446 -11.75 6.62 22.69
CA LEU A 446 -12.54 5.42 22.42
C LEU A 446 -12.49 4.40 23.56
N LEU A 447 -11.39 4.33 24.32
CA LEU A 447 -11.28 3.48 25.51
C LEU A 447 -12.27 3.88 26.62
N LEU A 448 -12.76 5.12 26.60
CA LEU A 448 -13.78 5.64 27.52
C LEU A 448 -15.21 5.35 27.05
N TRP A 449 -15.40 4.94 25.79
CA TRP A 449 -16.73 4.66 25.24
C TRP A 449 -17.41 3.49 25.95
N LYS A 450 -18.71 3.63 26.11
CA LYS A 450 -19.60 2.61 26.65
C LYS A 450 -20.22 1.82 25.52
N GLU A 451 -20.80 0.68 25.85
CA GLU A 451 -21.49 -0.19 24.89
C GLU A 451 -22.54 0.55 24.03
N ASN A 452 -23.26 1.51 24.61
CA ASN A 452 -24.25 2.29 23.86
C ASN A 452 -23.63 3.19 22.80
N ASP A 453 -22.40 3.69 23.00
CA ASP A 453 -21.73 4.55 22.02
C ASP A 453 -21.38 3.74 20.76
N TRP A 454 -20.82 2.55 20.94
CA TRP A 454 -20.56 1.59 19.86
C TRP A 454 -21.82 1.13 19.14
N ARG A 455 -22.89 0.85 19.90
CA ARG A 455 -24.19 0.48 19.35
C ARG A 455 -24.78 1.59 18.50
N ASN A 456 -24.72 2.83 18.99
CA ASN A 456 -25.20 4.00 18.25
C ASN A 456 -24.38 4.22 16.98
N LEU A 457 -23.06 4.00 17.02
CA LEU A 457 -22.20 4.08 15.84
C LEU A 457 -22.60 3.04 14.79
N LEU A 458 -22.76 1.76 15.20
CA LEU A 458 -23.19 0.68 14.32
C LEU A 458 -24.57 0.98 13.69
N ALA A 459 -25.53 1.42 14.51
CA ALA A 459 -26.87 1.77 14.04
C ALA A 459 -26.82 2.90 13.00
N THR A 460 -26.17 4.01 13.34
CA THR A 460 -26.13 5.24 12.54
C THR A 460 -25.51 5.04 11.15
N TRP A 461 -24.50 4.17 11.04
CA TRP A 461 -23.71 4.04 9.82
C TRP A 461 -24.00 2.79 8.99
N PHE A 462 -24.49 1.71 9.61
CA PHE A 462 -24.70 0.44 8.91
C PHE A 462 -26.16 -0.05 8.92
N ILE A 463 -26.98 0.34 9.90
CA ILE A 463 -28.38 -0.13 10.02
C ILE A 463 -29.37 0.90 9.47
N ASP A 464 -29.22 2.16 9.86
CA ASP A 464 -30.16 3.23 9.52
C ASP A 464 -29.89 3.85 8.13
N ARG A 465 -28.79 3.44 7.47
CA ARG A 465 -28.37 3.95 6.17
C ARG A 465 -28.60 2.96 5.06
N HIS A 466 -28.89 3.51 3.88
CA HIS A 466 -28.95 2.73 2.66
C HIS A 466 -27.58 2.19 2.25
N CYS A 467 -27.58 1.01 1.67
CA CYS A 467 -26.37 0.32 1.22
C CYS A 467 -26.46 -0.16 -0.23
N VAL A 468 -25.31 -0.49 -0.79
CA VAL A 468 -25.18 -1.27 -2.02
C VAL A 468 -24.69 -2.65 -1.64
N THR A 469 -25.40 -3.70 -2.04
CA THR A 469 -24.94 -5.10 -2.00
C THR A 469 -24.61 -5.52 -3.42
N LEU A 470 -23.33 -5.75 -3.70
CA LEU A 470 -22.83 -6.17 -5.00
C LEU A 470 -22.35 -7.62 -4.91
N THR A 471 -22.92 -8.49 -5.73
CA THR A 471 -22.52 -9.90 -5.84
C THR A 471 -21.77 -10.13 -7.15
N GLY A 472 -20.51 -10.52 -7.05
CA GLY A 472 -19.68 -10.96 -8.18
C GLY A 472 -19.82 -12.46 -8.40
N ILE A 473 -20.29 -12.85 -9.58
CA ILE A 473 -20.42 -14.25 -9.99
C ILE A 473 -19.33 -14.58 -11.03
N PRO A 474 -18.47 -15.58 -10.78
CA PRO A 474 -17.52 -16.06 -11.78
C PRO A 474 -18.24 -16.68 -12.99
N SER A 475 -17.70 -16.50 -14.18
CA SER A 475 -18.26 -17.08 -15.41
C SER A 475 -17.17 -17.56 -16.38
N ALA A 476 -17.12 -18.88 -16.60
CA ALA A 476 -16.27 -19.51 -17.59
C ALA A 476 -16.79 -19.28 -19.01
N GLU A 477 -18.10 -19.15 -19.17
CA GLU A 477 -18.74 -18.74 -20.43
C GLU A 477 -18.28 -17.34 -20.83
N LEU A 478 -18.32 -16.36 -19.92
CA LEU A 478 -17.84 -15.00 -20.19
C LEU A 478 -16.35 -14.99 -20.55
N ALA A 479 -15.52 -15.79 -19.87
CA ALA A 479 -14.11 -15.93 -20.21
C ALA A 479 -13.92 -16.47 -21.64
N ALA A 480 -14.71 -17.47 -22.05
CA ALA A 480 -14.67 -18.00 -23.41
C ALA A 480 -15.17 -16.99 -24.45
N GLU A 481 -16.24 -16.25 -24.15
CA GLU A 481 -16.79 -15.20 -25.02
C GLU A 481 -15.78 -14.07 -25.25
N GLN A 482 -15.12 -13.59 -24.19
CA GLN A 482 -14.11 -12.53 -24.28
C GLN A 482 -12.88 -12.99 -25.07
N ALA A 483 -12.44 -14.24 -24.87
CA ALA A 483 -11.37 -14.84 -25.64
C ALA A 483 -11.72 -14.93 -27.13
N GLU A 484 -12.94 -15.34 -27.47
CA GLU A 484 -13.39 -15.43 -28.86
C GLU A 484 -13.57 -14.06 -29.50
N ALA A 485 -14.19 -13.10 -28.80
CA ALA A 485 -14.32 -11.72 -29.26
C ALA A 485 -12.97 -11.06 -29.53
N THR A 486 -11.93 -11.43 -28.78
CA THR A 486 -10.55 -10.97 -29.03
C THR A 486 -9.98 -11.59 -30.30
N LYS A 487 -10.16 -12.89 -30.54
CA LYS A 487 -9.74 -13.54 -31.79
C LYS A 487 -10.45 -12.94 -33.00
N GLU A 488 -11.77 -12.74 -32.92
CA GLU A 488 -12.56 -12.14 -34.00
C GLU A 488 -12.08 -10.73 -34.32
N ARG A 489 -11.78 -9.91 -33.29
CA ARG A 489 -11.25 -8.56 -33.47
C ARG A 489 -9.90 -8.58 -34.19
N VAL A 490 -8.98 -9.45 -33.78
CA VAL A 490 -7.66 -9.58 -34.43
C VAL A 490 -7.83 -10.03 -35.88
N ALA A 491 -8.72 -10.99 -36.15
CA ALA A 491 -9.00 -11.46 -37.51
C ALA A 491 -9.61 -10.34 -38.40
N ALA A 492 -10.55 -9.56 -37.87
CA ALA A 492 -11.14 -8.42 -38.56
C ALA A 492 -10.11 -7.32 -38.85
N THR A 493 -9.23 -7.02 -37.89
CA THR A 493 -8.10 -6.09 -38.06
C THR A 493 -7.16 -6.56 -39.16
N CYS A 494 -6.79 -7.84 -39.17
CA CYS A 494 -5.96 -8.43 -40.21
C CYS A 494 -6.60 -8.33 -41.59
N GLN A 495 -7.91 -8.59 -41.70
CA GLN A 495 -8.65 -8.50 -42.95
C GLN A 495 -8.72 -7.05 -43.45
N HIS A 496 -8.98 -6.09 -42.55
CA HIS A 496 -9.10 -4.68 -42.88
C HIS A 496 -7.78 -4.06 -43.37
N LEU A 497 -6.68 -4.33 -42.66
CA LEU A 497 -5.36 -3.76 -42.96
C LEU A 497 -4.66 -4.48 -44.11
N GLY A 498 -4.94 -5.78 -44.29
CA GLY A 498 -4.25 -6.64 -45.24
C GLY A 498 -2.74 -6.73 -44.99
N ARG A 499 -2.03 -7.49 -45.83
CA ARG A 499 -0.59 -7.74 -45.66
C ARG A 499 0.26 -6.46 -45.71
N GLY A 500 -0.13 -5.51 -46.56
CA GLY A 500 0.60 -4.23 -46.72
C GLY A 500 0.48 -3.34 -45.50
N GLY A 501 -0.72 -3.17 -44.95
CA GLY A 501 -0.95 -2.36 -43.75
C GLY A 501 -0.26 -2.96 -42.53
N LEU A 502 -0.38 -4.27 -42.33
CA LEU A 502 0.28 -4.98 -41.23
C LEU A 502 1.82 -4.85 -41.29
N LEU A 503 2.42 -4.99 -42.48
CA LEU A 503 3.86 -4.81 -42.64
C LEU A 503 4.30 -3.37 -42.34
N SER A 504 3.51 -2.38 -42.74
CA SER A 504 3.80 -0.97 -42.44
C SER A 504 3.75 -0.67 -40.94
N LEU A 505 2.78 -1.24 -40.22
CA LEU A 505 2.67 -1.09 -38.77
C LEU A 505 3.83 -1.76 -38.04
N GLU A 506 4.20 -2.98 -38.45
CA GLU A 506 5.35 -3.68 -37.88
C GLU A 506 6.65 -2.89 -38.08
N GLN A 507 6.85 -2.30 -39.26
CA GLN A 507 8.02 -1.48 -39.55
C GLN A 507 8.05 -0.21 -38.69
N ARG A 508 6.91 0.45 -38.52
CA ARG A 508 6.78 1.64 -37.66
C ARG A 508 7.06 1.28 -36.20
N LEU A 509 6.47 0.20 -35.69
CA LEU A 509 6.70 -0.28 -34.33
C LEU A 509 8.15 -0.67 -34.10
N ALA A 510 8.77 -1.37 -35.04
CA ALA A 510 10.19 -1.74 -34.96
C ALA A 510 11.11 -0.52 -35.01
N ALA A 511 10.73 0.55 -35.73
CA ALA A 511 11.46 1.81 -35.73
C ALA A 511 11.33 2.52 -34.37
N ALA A 512 10.12 2.64 -33.83
CA ALA A 512 9.87 3.23 -32.51
C ALA A 512 10.65 2.51 -31.40
N LYS A 513 10.56 1.16 -31.36
CA LYS A 513 11.34 0.35 -30.39
C LYS A 513 12.84 0.58 -30.50
N ARG A 514 13.39 0.77 -31.70
CA ARG A 514 14.82 1.07 -31.87
C ARG A 514 15.22 2.43 -31.32
N VAL A 515 14.29 3.34 -31.08
CA VAL A 515 14.53 4.64 -30.43
C VAL A 515 14.36 4.50 -28.92
N THR A 516 13.24 3.95 -28.47
CA THR A 516 12.89 3.89 -27.04
C THR A 516 13.71 2.87 -26.25
N THR A 517 14.16 1.78 -26.88
CA THR A 517 14.99 0.76 -26.20
C THR A 517 16.49 0.99 -26.38
N GLN A 518 16.93 2.18 -26.80
CA GLN A 518 18.37 2.44 -26.89
C GLN A 518 18.97 2.51 -25.48
N PRO A 519 20.08 1.78 -25.22
CA PRO A 519 20.72 1.88 -23.92
C PRO A 519 21.25 3.29 -23.71
N VAL A 520 21.13 3.76 -22.48
CA VAL A 520 21.65 5.07 -22.07
C VAL A 520 23.15 5.15 -22.42
N PRO A 521 23.61 6.20 -23.12
CA PRO A 521 25.01 6.34 -23.49
C PRO A 521 25.93 6.27 -22.25
N PRO A 522 26.96 5.40 -22.24
CA PRO A 522 27.83 5.25 -21.07
C PRO A 522 28.51 6.55 -20.62
N ALA A 523 28.81 7.46 -21.55
CA ALA A 523 29.39 8.77 -21.25
C ALA A 523 28.41 9.68 -20.50
N LEU A 524 27.12 9.64 -20.85
CA LEU A 524 26.07 10.38 -20.16
C LEU A 524 25.87 9.81 -18.75
N LEU A 525 25.73 8.49 -18.63
CA LEU A 525 25.58 7.84 -17.33
C LEU A 525 26.79 8.08 -16.41
N SER A 526 28.01 8.10 -16.98
CA SER A 526 29.24 8.37 -16.23
C SER A 526 29.35 9.81 -15.72
N SER A 527 28.58 10.75 -16.27
CA SER A 527 28.55 12.13 -15.77
C SER A 527 27.90 12.26 -14.39
N PHE A 528 27.00 11.33 -14.06
CA PHE A 528 26.41 11.21 -12.73
C PHE A 528 27.36 10.43 -11.83
N LYS A 529 28.00 11.12 -10.88
CA LYS A 529 28.91 10.45 -9.93
C LYS A 529 28.09 9.77 -8.83
N PRO A 530 28.29 8.46 -8.59
CA PRO A 530 27.66 7.80 -7.47
C PRO A 530 28.12 8.46 -6.15
N PRO A 531 27.23 8.63 -5.17
CA PRO A 531 27.62 9.02 -3.81
C PRO A 531 28.61 8.02 -3.20
N ASP A 532 29.39 8.45 -2.23
CA ASP A 532 30.25 7.55 -1.44
C ASP A 532 29.37 6.68 -0.54
N VAL A 533 29.52 5.35 -0.60
CA VAL A 533 28.79 4.40 0.26
C VAL A 533 29.05 4.64 1.76
N ALA A 534 30.12 5.33 2.12
CA ALA A 534 30.38 5.74 3.50
C ALA A 534 29.35 6.76 4.05
N CYS A 535 28.54 7.39 3.19
CA CYS A 535 27.46 8.29 3.62
C CYS A 535 26.19 7.55 4.07
N ILE A 536 26.08 6.24 3.83
CA ILE A 536 24.90 5.45 4.22
C ILE A 536 24.82 5.38 5.75
N HIS A 537 23.75 5.95 6.31
CA HIS A 537 23.52 5.99 7.75
C HIS A 537 22.90 4.67 8.24
N LEU A 538 23.73 3.71 8.65
CA LEU A 538 23.22 2.48 9.25
C LEU A 538 22.78 2.70 10.71
N PRO A 539 21.63 2.15 11.13
CA PRO A 539 21.23 2.15 12.53
C PRO A 539 22.32 1.55 13.42
N ARG A 540 22.68 2.25 14.50
CA ARG A 540 23.66 1.75 15.46
C ARG A 540 23.00 0.76 16.41
N ALA A 541 23.29 -0.53 16.23
CA ALA A 541 22.93 -1.55 17.20
C ALA A 541 24.10 -1.84 18.15
N GLU A 542 23.86 -1.75 19.46
CA GLU A 542 24.78 -2.31 20.45
C GLU A 542 24.57 -3.82 20.51
N THR A 543 25.60 -4.60 20.22
CA THR A 543 25.52 -6.06 20.27
C THR A 543 26.18 -6.61 21.53
N ALA A 544 25.73 -7.74 22.04
CA ALA A 544 26.42 -8.50 23.07
C ALA A 544 26.08 -9.98 22.95
N ARG A 545 26.93 -10.83 23.52
CA ARG A 545 26.74 -12.28 23.49
C ARG A 545 26.91 -12.90 24.87
N SER A 546 26.02 -13.81 25.25
CA SER A 546 26.17 -14.60 26.49
C SER A 546 27.31 -15.60 26.38
N ARG A 547 27.71 -16.18 27.51
CA ARG A 547 28.62 -17.34 27.52
C ARG A 547 27.87 -18.57 26.98
N GLY A 548 28.55 -19.37 26.16
CA GLY A 548 28.02 -20.62 25.60
C GLY A 548 28.91 -21.22 24.51
N THR A 549 28.63 -22.46 24.10
CA THR A 549 29.31 -23.15 22.99
C THR A 549 28.78 -22.67 21.64
N GLY A 550 29.67 -22.36 20.67
CA GLY A 550 29.24 -21.91 19.31
C GLY A 550 30.03 -20.76 18.66
N GLY A 551 31.08 -20.23 19.30
CA GLY A 551 32.23 -19.60 18.61
C GLY A 551 31.96 -18.46 17.62
N GLY A 552 31.68 -17.26 18.14
CA GLY A 552 31.98 -16.01 17.41
C GLY A 552 32.61 -14.98 18.34
N PRO A 553 33.30 -13.95 17.82
CA PRO A 553 34.00 -12.97 18.63
C PRO A 553 33.04 -12.26 19.61
N LEU A 554 33.54 -11.95 20.81
CA LEU A 554 32.86 -11.08 21.77
C LEU A 554 32.65 -9.69 21.13
N SER A 555 31.52 -9.06 21.44
CA SER A 555 31.10 -7.77 20.85
C SER A 555 32.17 -6.66 20.91
N THR A 556 32.08 -5.72 19.97
CA THR A 556 32.86 -4.48 19.90
C THR A 556 32.48 -3.45 20.97
N PHE A 557 31.31 -3.52 21.60
CA PHE A 557 30.83 -2.52 22.57
C PHE A 557 30.95 -2.97 24.04
N LYS A 558 31.63 -2.17 24.86
CA LYS A 558 32.03 -2.56 26.23
C LYS A 558 30.91 -2.49 27.27
N SER A 559 29.93 -1.59 27.13
CA SER A 559 28.85 -1.36 28.11
C SER A 559 27.89 -2.54 28.20
N LEU A 560 27.24 -2.90 27.10
CA LEU A 560 26.26 -3.99 27.05
C LEU A 560 26.91 -5.34 27.36
N GLN A 561 28.06 -5.63 26.76
CA GLN A 561 28.80 -6.87 27.03
C GLN A 561 29.22 -6.98 28.51
N SER A 562 29.58 -5.87 29.16
CA SER A 562 29.89 -5.89 30.60
C SER A 562 28.68 -6.22 31.47
N THR A 563 27.46 -5.86 31.05
CA THR A 563 26.23 -6.23 31.77
C THR A 563 25.94 -7.71 31.58
N ILE A 564 25.98 -8.20 30.34
CA ILE A 564 25.75 -9.62 30.02
C ILE A 564 26.78 -10.53 30.71
N ASN A 565 28.04 -10.11 30.80
CA ASN A 565 29.11 -10.89 31.44
C ASN A 565 28.93 -11.12 32.96
N LYS A 566 28.02 -10.38 33.62
CA LYS A 566 27.68 -10.56 35.04
C LYS A 566 26.81 -11.80 35.26
N ASP A 567 26.11 -12.27 34.24
CA ASP A 567 25.34 -13.50 34.31
C ASP A 567 26.29 -14.71 34.32
N PRO A 568 26.27 -15.55 35.37
CA PRO A 568 27.12 -16.73 35.46
C PRO A 568 26.62 -17.91 34.61
N ALA A 569 25.44 -17.82 33.98
CA ALA A 569 24.86 -18.89 33.18
C ALA A 569 25.82 -19.35 32.06
N ASN A 570 25.98 -20.67 31.93
CA ASN A 570 26.76 -21.30 30.88
C ASN A 570 25.86 -22.27 30.12
N LEU A 571 25.30 -21.79 29.01
CA LEU A 571 24.29 -22.49 28.23
C LEU A 571 24.96 -23.32 27.11
N PRO A 572 24.31 -24.41 26.64
CA PRO A 572 24.81 -25.21 25.52
C PRO A 572 24.72 -24.48 24.16
N TYR A 573 24.17 -23.27 24.16
CA TYR A 573 24.08 -22.33 23.04
C TYR A 573 24.45 -20.93 23.54
N PHE A 574 24.67 -19.98 22.64
CA PHE A 574 24.83 -18.57 23.02
C PHE A 574 23.53 -17.80 22.77
N LEU A 575 23.30 -16.76 23.56
CA LEU A 575 22.27 -15.75 23.31
C LEU A 575 22.93 -14.55 22.64
N GLN A 576 22.36 -14.11 21.52
CA GLN A 576 22.73 -12.89 20.83
C GLN A 576 21.78 -11.77 21.24
N PHE A 577 22.33 -10.70 21.81
CA PHE A 577 21.59 -9.48 22.13
C PHE A 577 21.93 -8.42 21.09
N ASN A 578 20.91 -7.84 20.47
CA ASN A 578 21.03 -6.69 19.58
C ASN A 578 20.12 -5.59 20.15
N HIS A 579 20.72 -4.54 20.70
CA HIS A 579 20.01 -3.45 21.36
C HIS A 579 19.99 -2.21 20.48
N TYR A 580 18.78 -1.69 20.28
CA TYR A 580 18.48 -0.39 19.68
C TYR A 580 17.31 0.23 20.46
N ALA A 581 17.07 1.53 20.28
CA ALA A 581 15.93 2.20 20.90
C ALA A 581 14.64 1.77 20.18
N SER A 582 13.83 0.93 20.83
CA SER A 582 12.54 0.44 20.35
C SER A 582 11.57 0.31 21.52
N SER A 583 10.27 0.35 21.29
CA SER A 583 9.20 0.07 22.27
C SER A 583 8.94 -1.43 22.42
N PHE A 584 9.52 -2.23 21.53
CA PHE A 584 9.31 -3.66 21.42
C PHE A 584 10.58 -4.46 21.71
N VAL A 585 10.40 -5.75 21.92
CA VAL A 585 11.47 -6.74 21.98
C VAL A 585 11.07 -7.96 21.15
N SER A 586 11.98 -8.40 20.28
CA SER A 586 11.83 -9.65 19.53
C SER A 586 12.63 -10.74 20.20
N VAL A 587 11.96 -11.83 20.57
CA VAL A 587 12.58 -13.04 21.09
C VAL A 587 12.58 -14.08 19.97
N CYS A 588 13.78 -14.52 19.58
CA CYS A 588 13.97 -15.40 18.44
C CYS A 588 14.66 -16.71 18.83
N ALA A 589 14.22 -17.82 18.25
CA ALA A 589 14.92 -19.09 18.30
C ALA A 589 15.29 -19.53 16.88
N TYR A 590 16.59 -19.68 16.65
CA TYR A 590 17.12 -20.26 15.42
C TYR A 590 17.37 -21.75 15.62
N LEU A 591 16.61 -22.58 14.92
CA LEU A 591 16.66 -24.03 15.01
C LEU A 591 17.27 -24.59 13.72
N GLY A 592 18.50 -25.08 13.79
CA GLY A 592 19.13 -25.78 12.67
C GLY A 592 18.51 -27.16 12.45
N GLY A 593 18.38 -27.58 11.20
CA GLY A 593 17.77 -28.87 10.86
C GLY A 593 17.99 -29.31 9.41
N THR A 594 17.58 -30.54 9.10
CA THR A 594 17.57 -31.07 7.73
C THR A 594 16.21 -30.76 7.09
N ILE A 595 16.23 -30.07 5.96
CA ILE A 595 15.03 -29.76 5.17
C ILE A 595 14.53 -31.06 4.48
N THR A 596 13.22 -31.29 4.48
CA THR A 596 12.56 -32.45 3.88
C THR A 596 11.28 -32.02 3.14
N ASP A 597 10.67 -32.88 2.33
CA ASP A 597 9.42 -32.57 1.59
C ASP A 597 8.24 -32.16 2.50
N HIS A 598 8.30 -32.47 3.80
CA HIS A 598 7.27 -32.10 4.78
C HIS A 598 7.58 -30.77 5.48
N TRP A 599 8.67 -30.10 5.12
CA TRP A 599 9.17 -28.91 5.80
C TRP A 599 8.19 -27.73 5.78
N PRO A 600 7.49 -27.41 4.67
CA PRO A 600 6.47 -26.36 4.67
C PRO A 600 5.36 -26.63 5.71
N LEU A 601 4.81 -27.85 5.71
CA LEU A 601 3.77 -28.24 6.67
C LEU A 601 4.30 -28.23 8.12
N PHE A 602 5.57 -28.59 8.33
CA PHE A 602 6.21 -28.51 9.64
C PHE A 602 6.35 -27.06 10.13
N ILE A 603 6.76 -26.14 9.25
CA ILE A 603 6.80 -24.69 9.55
C ILE A 603 5.40 -24.19 9.89
N ASP A 604 4.41 -24.47 9.04
CA ASP A 604 3.02 -24.03 9.19
C ASP A 604 2.36 -24.57 10.46
N SER A 605 2.88 -25.67 11.01
CA SER A 605 2.39 -26.24 12.26
C SER A 605 2.72 -25.38 13.49
N PHE A 606 3.81 -24.61 13.46
CA PHE A 606 4.14 -23.72 14.56
C PHE A 606 3.09 -22.60 14.68
N PHE A 607 2.67 -22.30 15.91
CA PHE A 607 1.57 -21.37 16.23
C PHE A 607 0.17 -21.77 15.72
N SER A 608 0.05 -22.90 15.02
CA SER A 608 -1.22 -23.41 14.46
C SER A 608 -1.74 -24.67 15.15
N MET A 609 -1.05 -25.16 16.17
CA MET A 609 -1.34 -26.41 16.90
C MET A 609 -1.79 -26.15 18.35
N PRO A 610 -2.42 -27.13 19.02
CA PRO A 610 -2.59 -27.10 20.47
C PRO A 610 -1.22 -27.03 21.17
N VAL A 611 -1.17 -26.35 22.32
CA VAL A 611 0.08 -26.12 23.06
C VAL A 611 -0.10 -26.46 24.53
N GLN A 612 0.79 -27.29 25.07
CA GLN A 612 0.94 -27.51 26.49
C GLN A 612 1.84 -26.44 27.09
N ARG A 613 1.27 -25.61 27.96
CA ARG A 613 2.00 -24.57 28.70
C ARG A 613 2.92 -25.19 29.76
N GLN A 614 3.97 -24.49 30.19
CA GLN A 614 4.87 -24.96 31.26
C GLN A 614 4.16 -25.34 32.57
N ASN A 615 3.00 -24.75 32.86
CA ASN A 615 2.16 -25.08 34.01
C ASN A 615 1.38 -26.40 33.87
N GLY A 616 1.55 -27.11 32.75
CA GLY A 616 0.91 -28.38 32.43
C GLY A 616 -0.45 -28.26 31.75
N LYS A 617 -1.05 -27.07 31.67
CA LYS A 617 -2.34 -26.85 30.99
C LYS A 617 -2.16 -26.99 29.48
N VAL A 618 -2.95 -27.87 28.86
CA VAL A 618 -3.06 -27.97 27.40
C VAL A 618 -4.12 -26.98 26.92
N LEU A 619 -3.71 -26.08 26.03
CA LEU A 619 -4.59 -25.15 25.34
C LEU A 619 -4.98 -25.77 24.00
N SER A 620 -6.24 -25.60 23.60
CA SER A 620 -6.61 -25.86 22.20
C SER A 620 -5.86 -24.89 21.27
N TYR A 621 -5.77 -25.19 19.97
CA TYR A 621 -5.12 -24.27 19.02
C TYR A 621 -5.77 -22.87 19.06
N GLN A 622 -7.10 -22.79 19.20
CA GLN A 622 -7.84 -21.52 19.28
C GLN A 622 -7.47 -20.74 20.55
N GLU A 623 -7.35 -21.43 21.68
CA GLU A 623 -6.96 -20.80 22.94
C GLU A 623 -5.50 -20.37 22.95
N ALA A 624 -4.62 -21.14 22.30
CA ALA A 624 -3.21 -20.84 22.18
C ALA A 624 -2.98 -19.65 21.24
N TYR A 625 -3.57 -19.70 20.04
CA TYR A 625 -3.53 -18.62 19.06
C TYR A 625 -4.06 -17.32 19.66
N ARG A 626 -5.24 -17.35 20.31
CA ARG A 626 -5.79 -16.15 20.97
C ARG A 626 -4.86 -15.57 22.03
N GLN A 627 -4.20 -16.41 22.83
CA GLN A 627 -3.27 -15.91 23.85
C GLN A 627 -1.98 -15.33 23.25
N LEU A 628 -1.52 -15.86 22.11
CA LEU A 628 -0.39 -15.30 21.36
C LEU A 628 -0.75 -13.99 20.68
N ASP A 629 -1.94 -13.93 20.07
CA ASP A 629 -2.52 -12.73 19.46
C ASP A 629 -2.72 -11.62 20.51
N ASP A 630 -3.23 -11.97 21.70
CA ASP A 630 -3.32 -11.05 22.84
C ASP A 630 -1.93 -10.65 23.38
N LEU A 631 -0.87 -11.44 23.12
CA LEU A 631 0.48 -11.23 23.64
C LEU A 631 1.34 -10.34 22.76
N ALA A 632 1.38 -10.67 21.48
CA ALA A 632 2.42 -10.27 20.55
C ALA A 632 1.88 -9.33 19.49
N VAL A 633 2.71 -8.36 19.12
CA VAL A 633 2.47 -7.51 17.94
C VAL A 633 2.83 -8.22 16.64
N GLY A 634 3.59 -9.31 16.75
CA GLY A 634 3.88 -10.18 15.63
C GLY A 634 4.51 -11.49 16.10
N PHE A 635 4.14 -12.58 15.47
CA PHE A 635 4.78 -13.88 15.66
C PHE A 635 4.79 -14.64 14.33
N SER A 636 5.89 -15.34 14.08
CA SER A 636 6.10 -16.01 12.80
C SER A 636 7.03 -17.20 12.92
N ALA A 637 6.81 -18.20 12.09
CA ALA A 637 7.72 -19.30 11.84
C ALA A 637 8.16 -19.21 10.38
N ASN A 638 9.45 -19.02 10.13
CA ASN A 638 9.98 -18.86 8.78
C ASN A 638 11.07 -19.90 8.51
N GLY A 639 11.00 -20.55 7.35
CA GLY A 639 12.08 -21.39 6.85
C GLY A 639 13.26 -20.54 6.37
N CYS A 640 14.48 -21.07 6.54
CA CYS A 640 15.69 -20.55 5.92
C CYS A 640 16.54 -21.69 5.37
N SER A 641 17.57 -21.37 4.59
CA SER A 641 18.43 -22.36 3.90
C SER A 641 19.09 -23.39 4.83
N GLU A 642 19.18 -23.08 6.13
CA GLU A 642 19.87 -23.90 7.14
C GLU A 642 18.95 -24.29 8.32
N GLY A 643 17.64 -24.00 8.27
CA GLY A 643 16.74 -24.32 9.39
C GLY A 643 15.46 -23.49 9.45
N LEU A 644 15.06 -23.18 10.69
CA LEU A 644 13.81 -22.52 11.05
C LEU A 644 14.09 -21.35 12.01
N LEU A 645 13.50 -20.19 11.73
CA LEU A 645 13.49 -19.04 12.63
C LEU A 645 12.09 -18.87 13.21
N LEU A 646 11.97 -19.04 14.52
CA LEU A 646 10.78 -18.69 15.28
C LEU A 646 10.98 -17.31 15.90
N THR A 647 9.99 -16.42 15.73
CA THR A 647 10.03 -15.06 16.26
C THR A 647 8.73 -14.76 17.00
N ILE A 648 8.84 -14.16 18.18
CA ILE A 648 7.73 -13.54 18.91
C ILE A 648 8.17 -12.12 19.28
N GLN A 649 7.41 -11.12 18.84
CA GLN A 649 7.65 -9.71 19.11
C GLN A 649 6.58 -9.17 20.04
N VAL A 650 7.00 -8.54 21.14
CA VAL A 650 6.09 -8.05 22.20
C VAL A 650 6.52 -6.65 22.69
N PRO A 651 5.62 -5.90 23.37
CA PRO A 651 6.03 -4.76 24.18
C PRO A 651 7.07 -5.18 25.22
N LYS A 652 8.03 -4.29 25.53
CA LYS A 652 9.15 -4.57 26.46
C LYS A 652 8.73 -5.18 27.79
N GLU A 653 7.60 -4.74 28.33
CA GLU A 653 7.07 -5.16 29.62
C GLU A 653 6.66 -6.64 29.63
N ARG A 654 6.47 -7.24 28.46
CA ARG A 654 6.00 -8.63 28.27
C ARG A 654 7.11 -9.58 27.81
N TYR A 655 8.37 -9.15 27.90
CA TYR A 655 9.54 -9.95 27.53
C TYR A 655 9.52 -11.36 28.13
N GLU A 656 9.24 -11.47 29.42
CA GLU A 656 9.23 -12.77 30.13
C GLU A 656 8.16 -13.71 29.55
N GLU A 657 6.95 -13.21 29.29
CA GLU A 657 5.87 -13.98 28.67
C GLU A 657 6.24 -14.46 27.26
N ALA A 658 6.94 -13.63 26.46
CA ALA A 658 7.40 -14.02 25.13
C ALA A 658 8.44 -15.14 25.17
N VAL A 659 9.36 -15.12 26.14
CA VAL A 659 10.33 -16.20 26.34
C VAL A 659 9.62 -17.50 26.72
N GLU A 660 8.63 -17.44 27.62
CA GLU A 660 7.82 -18.60 27.98
C GLU A 660 7.04 -19.16 26.78
N TRP A 661 6.40 -18.30 26.00
CA TRP A 661 5.67 -18.71 24.80
C TRP A 661 6.57 -19.32 23.74
N LEU A 662 7.76 -18.76 23.53
CA LEU A 662 8.71 -19.33 22.58
C LEU A 662 9.14 -20.74 23.02
N ALA A 663 9.38 -20.94 24.31
CA ALA A 663 9.68 -22.26 24.86
C ALA A 663 8.50 -23.23 24.73
N ASP A 664 7.27 -22.79 25.02
CA ASP A 664 6.06 -23.60 24.89
C ASP A 664 5.75 -23.96 23.45
N THR A 665 6.01 -23.07 22.48
CA THR A 665 5.88 -23.37 21.06
C THR A 665 6.90 -24.43 20.62
N ILE A 666 8.14 -24.36 21.10
CA ILE A 666 9.20 -25.32 20.73
C ILE A 666 8.99 -26.68 21.38
N TYR A 667 8.68 -26.72 22.68
CA TYR A 667 8.67 -27.95 23.47
C TYR A 667 7.28 -28.44 23.87
N GLY A 668 6.29 -27.57 23.86
CA GLY A 668 4.93 -27.83 24.30
C GLY A 668 3.91 -28.02 23.16
N THR A 669 4.30 -27.86 21.90
CA THR A 669 3.40 -28.13 20.76
C THR A 669 2.91 -29.58 20.81
N VAL A 670 1.59 -29.75 20.79
CA VAL A 670 0.91 -31.05 20.85
C VAL A 670 0.45 -31.42 19.45
N PHE A 671 0.79 -32.62 19.02
CA PHE A 671 0.39 -33.15 17.72
C PHE A 671 -1.13 -33.38 17.65
N ASP A 672 -1.77 -32.75 16.67
CA ASP A 672 -3.21 -32.85 16.41
C ASP A 672 -3.45 -33.23 14.92
N PRO A 673 -3.84 -34.48 14.63
CA PRO A 673 -4.06 -34.95 13.26
C PRO A 673 -5.18 -34.20 12.53
N GLU A 674 -6.27 -33.84 13.22
CA GLU A 674 -7.41 -33.16 12.60
C GLU A 674 -7.01 -31.73 12.20
N ARG A 675 -6.20 -31.08 13.04
CA ARG A 675 -5.68 -29.74 12.73
C ARG A 675 -4.68 -29.78 11.58
N LEU A 676 -3.76 -30.76 11.55
CA LEU A 676 -2.85 -30.95 10.42
C LEU A 676 -3.60 -31.17 9.11
N GLN A 677 -4.66 -31.99 9.12
CA GLN A 677 -5.51 -32.18 7.96
C GLN A 677 -6.15 -30.85 7.51
N THR A 678 -6.66 -30.06 8.45
CA THR A 678 -7.23 -28.74 8.16
C THR A 678 -6.20 -27.80 7.51
N LEU A 679 -4.95 -27.80 7.98
CA LEU A 679 -3.87 -27.00 7.39
C LEU A 679 -3.57 -27.46 5.96
N ILE A 680 -3.48 -28.77 5.72
CA ILE A 680 -3.28 -29.34 4.37
C ILE A 680 -4.44 -28.92 3.44
N GLU A 681 -5.69 -29.04 3.88
CA GLU A 681 -6.87 -28.66 3.09
C GLU A 681 -6.94 -27.14 2.82
N LYS A 682 -6.43 -26.31 3.73
CA LYS A 682 -6.27 -24.86 3.52
C LYS A 682 -5.21 -24.60 2.45
N SER A 683 -3.99 -25.11 2.61
CA SER A 683 -2.90 -24.91 1.64
C SER A 683 -3.30 -25.40 0.23
N LEU A 684 -3.99 -26.54 0.13
CA LEU A 684 -4.48 -27.06 -1.15
C LEU A 684 -5.50 -26.14 -1.84
N ARG A 685 -6.34 -25.41 -1.07
CA ARG A 685 -7.30 -24.43 -1.62
C ARG A 685 -6.65 -23.13 -2.07
N GLU A 686 -5.52 -22.76 -1.47
CA GLU A 686 -4.77 -21.55 -1.79
C GLU A 686 -3.75 -21.77 -2.93
N LEU A 687 -3.39 -23.02 -3.24
CA LEU A 687 -2.47 -23.35 -4.34
C LEU A 687 -2.86 -22.75 -5.70
N PRO A 688 -4.13 -22.78 -6.16
CA PRO A 688 -4.50 -22.20 -7.45
C PRO A 688 -4.17 -20.70 -7.53
N THR A 689 -4.42 -19.93 -6.47
CA THR A 689 -4.07 -18.50 -6.41
C THR A 689 -2.56 -18.28 -6.41
N CYS A 690 -1.78 -19.16 -5.78
CA CYS A 690 -0.32 -19.09 -5.87
C CYS A 690 0.20 -19.35 -7.29
N LEU A 691 -0.54 -20.07 -8.14
CA LEU A 691 -0.16 -20.30 -9.55
C LEU A 691 -0.45 -19.09 -10.46
N GLU A 692 -1.29 -18.16 -10.00
CA GLU A 692 -1.62 -16.94 -10.73
C GLU A 692 -0.60 -15.82 -10.49
N ASP A 693 0.21 -15.92 -9.43
CA ASP A 693 1.32 -15.03 -9.11
C ASP A 693 2.68 -15.71 -9.36
N PRO A 694 3.39 -15.38 -10.45
CA PRO A 694 4.70 -15.94 -10.76
C PRO A 694 5.76 -15.71 -9.66
N MET A 695 5.67 -14.62 -8.89
CA MET A 695 6.55 -14.37 -7.75
C MET A 695 6.18 -15.25 -6.57
N GLY A 696 4.89 -15.33 -6.22
CA GLY A 696 4.37 -16.29 -5.23
C GLY A 696 4.73 -17.75 -5.56
N MET A 697 4.68 -18.13 -6.85
CA MET A 697 5.17 -19.44 -7.32
C MET A 697 6.68 -19.61 -7.09
N ALA A 698 7.48 -18.59 -7.40
CA ALA A 698 8.93 -18.67 -7.23
C ALA A 698 9.33 -18.78 -5.76
N ASP A 699 8.68 -18.02 -4.88
CA ASP A 699 8.88 -18.08 -3.43
C ASP A 699 8.43 -19.44 -2.86
N ALA A 700 7.27 -19.94 -3.29
CA ALA A 700 6.80 -21.27 -2.91
C ALA A 700 7.73 -22.38 -3.42
N ALA A 701 8.31 -22.22 -4.61
CA ALA A 701 9.25 -23.17 -5.21
C ALA A 701 10.64 -23.16 -4.56
N ILE A 702 11.06 -22.07 -3.90
CA ILE A 702 12.29 -22.00 -3.10
C ILE A 702 12.09 -22.69 -1.73
N LEU A 703 10.85 -22.71 -1.23
CA LEU A 703 10.47 -23.35 0.02
C LEU A 703 10.09 -24.84 -0.11
N SER A 704 9.77 -25.31 -1.32
CA SER A 704 9.55 -26.72 -1.68
C SER A 704 10.83 -27.41 -2.13
#